data_AF-A0A8J4RRQ6-F1
#
_entry.id   AF-A0A8J4RRQ6-F1
#
_cell.length_a   1.000
_cell.length_b   1.000
_cell.length_c   1.000
_cell.angle_alpha   90.00
_cell.angle_beta   90.00
_cell.angle_gamma   90.00
#
_symmetry.space_group_name_H-M   'P 1'
#
loop_
_entity.id
_entity.type
_entity.pdbx_description
1 polymer ?
#
loop_
_entity_poly.entity_id
_entity_poly.type
_entity_poly.pdbx_seq_one_letter_code
_entity_poly.pdbx_strand_id
1 'polypeptide(L)'
;MANKVYGILNSNVHPVSGGDTYEAADHDEESFLKEVISPIYQVLLKEVKRSKGGKASHSRWRNYDDLNEYFWSDRCFRLGWPMDPKADFFRHSEDVIQPATERDNQATAGKTKPETNFVEDQTKPKTNFVEVRTFLHLYRSFNRMWIFFILSFQVMLIIAWSPSRSLAAFFDANIFRRVLSIFVTYSFLNFLQATLDIILAWNTWKNLTFNQILRNILKFAVALVWAVVLPIGYFSSLQNSTTGFAKFFSSLAWDWMNRSFYNYAVLLYLIPNSVSVVLLCLPPLRRCIERSNRISFLMWWAQPKTFVGRGMDADIFSLLKYTAFWIMVLICKLAFSFYVEILPLVGPTKLIMETPIDKLQWHELFPNGTYNVGIVIAIWAPIVLVYFMDVQIWFAIFSTLFGAIYGAFSRLGEIRTLGMLRFKFQAVPLGFNRCLLPLAKKDLDSKIKASNFVGPPQLLRQKNLLHWKTIAEFSQVWNEFIYSMRMEDLISNRDRDLLLVPYSSGVSVVQWPPFLLASKIPIALDMAKDFKGKDDDYLFRKITSDDYMHSAVIECYETLRDIIYALLEDESDRMILRNICYEVEQSIEQNRFINRFKMSELPQLSEKLKKFLKFLLAERDYFSEPLIINALQNIMEIIMQDIMVDGLKILEGAHHAQYGKIEQRFERLAFQLTLNKSWKEKVVRLHLLLTVKESAIDVPQNLEARRRITFFANSLFMNMPKAPKVQNMLSFSVLTPYFKEDVLYSEDELKKENKDGISTLFYLQKIYPDEWTNFLERIKDVIKESKEENREKEKMDFIRHWVSYRGQTLARTVRGMMYYKQALELQCFLEFADDEAIFDGYRNFEIFEDHKVFKDRAQALANLKFTYVVSCQVYGNQKKSDDARDRSCYINILNLMLTYPSLRVAYIDEREEKINGKSQKLYYSVLVKGGEKLDEEIYRIKLPGSPIDIGEGTPENQNHAIIFTRGEALQTIDMNQDNYFEEAFKMRNVLEEFLQPQHSQRKPTILGLREHIFTGRSVRL
;
A
#
# COMPACT_ATOMS: atom_id res chain seq x y z
N MET A 1 -25.41 -26.21 -22.31
CA MET A 1 -25.57 -24.80 -21.85
C MET A 1 -24.72 -23.85 -22.67
N ALA A 2 -23.38 -23.95 -22.62
CA ALA A 2 -22.47 -23.08 -23.39
C ALA A 2 -22.85 -22.97 -24.89
N ASN A 3 -23.09 -24.07 -25.61
CA ASN A 3 -23.45 -24.02 -27.04
C ASN A 3 -24.79 -23.32 -27.34
N LYS A 4 -25.80 -23.42 -26.46
CA LYS A 4 -27.08 -22.72 -26.63
C LYS A 4 -26.94 -21.23 -26.29
N VAL A 5 -26.21 -20.90 -25.23
CA VAL A 5 -25.90 -19.52 -24.86
C VAL A 5 -25.03 -18.84 -25.93
N TYR A 6 -24.06 -19.55 -26.49
CA TYR A 6 -23.25 -19.07 -27.62
C TYR A 6 -24.12 -18.85 -28.87
N GLY A 7 -25.11 -19.72 -29.12
CA GLY A 7 -26.10 -19.54 -30.17
C GLY A 7 -27.02 -18.32 -29.95
N ILE A 8 -27.48 -18.09 -28.72
CA ILE A 8 -28.32 -16.92 -28.35
C ILE A 8 -27.50 -15.62 -28.40
N LEU A 9 -26.25 -15.63 -27.93
CA LEU A 9 -25.37 -14.46 -27.97
C LEU A 9 -24.96 -14.12 -29.42
N ASN A 10 -24.68 -15.12 -30.26
CA ASN A 10 -24.34 -14.88 -31.66
C ASN A 10 -25.55 -14.46 -32.50
N SER A 11 -26.75 -15.01 -32.26
CA SER A 11 -27.96 -14.62 -33.00
C SER A 11 -28.28 -13.13 -32.88
N ASN A 12 -28.00 -12.51 -31.73
CA ASN A 12 -28.15 -11.06 -31.54
C ASN A 12 -27.10 -10.20 -32.29
N VAL A 13 -25.99 -10.79 -32.74
CA VAL A 13 -24.91 -10.08 -33.49
C VAL A 13 -25.11 -10.20 -35.01
N HIS A 14 -25.97 -11.11 -35.48
CA HIS A 14 -26.21 -11.39 -36.89
C HIS A 14 -27.12 -10.45 -37.70
N PRO A 15 -27.81 -9.39 -37.20
CA PRO A 15 -28.63 -8.53 -38.08
C PRO A 15 -27.84 -7.77 -39.15
N VAL A 16 -26.50 -7.72 -39.06
CA VAL A 16 -25.62 -6.93 -39.94
C VAL A 16 -24.98 -7.75 -41.07
N SER A 17 -24.95 -9.08 -40.96
CA SER A 17 -24.29 -9.97 -41.94
C SER A 17 -25.28 -11.05 -42.37
N GLY A 18 -26.05 -10.77 -43.43
CA GLY A 18 -27.18 -11.58 -43.91
C GLY A 18 -26.82 -13.03 -44.30
N GLY A 19 -26.81 -13.92 -43.31
CA GLY A 19 -26.77 -15.37 -43.44
C GLY A 19 -27.85 -16.03 -42.56
N ASP A 20 -28.17 -17.28 -42.88
CA ASP A 20 -29.38 -18.02 -42.45
C ASP A 20 -29.74 -17.92 -40.95
N THR A 21 -31.03 -17.69 -40.70
CA THR A 21 -31.66 -17.48 -39.39
C THR A 21 -31.58 -18.71 -38.50
N TYR A 22 -30.83 -18.63 -37.40
CA TYR A 22 -31.04 -19.52 -36.25
C TYR A 22 -32.27 -19.03 -35.49
N GLU A 23 -33.42 -19.69 -35.65
CA GLU A 23 -34.60 -19.46 -34.82
C GLU A 23 -34.32 -19.99 -33.40
N ALA A 24 -33.84 -19.10 -32.52
CA ALA A 24 -33.96 -19.34 -31.09
C ALA A 24 -35.45 -19.26 -30.75
N ALA A 25 -36.01 -20.33 -30.15
CA ALA A 25 -37.37 -20.30 -29.63
C ALA A 25 -37.56 -19.04 -28.77
N ASP A 26 -38.66 -18.29 -28.97
CA ASP A 26 -39.05 -17.13 -28.18
C ASP A 26 -39.23 -17.52 -26.72
N HIS A 27 -38.13 -17.55 -25.99
CA HIS A 27 -38.14 -17.71 -24.55
C HIS A 27 -38.50 -16.35 -23.94
N ASP A 28 -39.44 -16.35 -22.99
CA ASP A 28 -39.80 -15.18 -22.16
C ASP A 28 -38.53 -14.44 -21.71
N GLU A 29 -38.56 -13.09 -21.67
CA GLU A 29 -37.40 -12.26 -21.34
C GLU A 29 -36.81 -12.62 -19.95
N GLU A 30 -37.63 -13.21 -19.07
CA GLU A 30 -37.25 -13.65 -17.72
C GLU A 30 -36.92 -15.15 -17.61
N SER A 31 -36.91 -15.91 -18.71
CA SER A 31 -36.70 -17.37 -18.71
C SER A 31 -35.41 -17.79 -18.02
N PHE A 32 -34.28 -17.12 -18.31
CA PHE A 32 -33.00 -17.43 -17.68
C PHE A 32 -33.01 -17.17 -16.16
N LEU A 33 -33.66 -16.07 -15.73
CA LEU A 33 -33.82 -15.76 -14.31
C LEU A 33 -34.66 -16.85 -13.62
N LYS A 34 -35.80 -17.22 -14.22
CA LYS A 34 -36.76 -18.18 -13.65
C LYS A 34 -36.25 -19.61 -13.64
N GLU A 35 -35.60 -20.07 -14.71
CA GLU A 35 -35.24 -21.48 -14.89
C GLU A 35 -33.83 -21.82 -14.39
N VAL A 36 -32.93 -20.84 -14.29
CA VAL A 36 -31.51 -21.07 -13.92
C VAL A 36 -31.17 -20.46 -12.58
N ILE A 37 -31.38 -19.16 -12.47
CA ILE A 37 -30.87 -18.38 -11.33
C ILE A 37 -31.76 -18.57 -10.10
N SER A 38 -33.09 -18.48 -10.26
CA SER A 38 -34.05 -18.64 -9.17
C SER A 38 -33.94 -20.00 -8.45
N PRO A 39 -33.80 -21.16 -9.13
CA PRO A 39 -33.60 -22.45 -8.46
C PRO A 39 -32.33 -22.49 -7.60
N ILE A 40 -31.21 -21.95 -8.09
CA ILE A 40 -29.94 -21.90 -7.35
C ILE A 40 -30.07 -20.97 -6.13
N TYR A 41 -30.67 -19.79 -6.33
CA TYR A 41 -30.95 -18.82 -5.27
C TYR A 41 -31.80 -19.45 -4.16
N GLN A 42 -32.83 -20.24 -4.50
CA GLN A 42 -33.68 -20.91 -3.50
C GLN A 42 -32.93 -21.93 -2.65
N VAL A 43 -31.98 -22.68 -3.24
CA VAL A 43 -31.12 -23.61 -2.49
C VAL A 43 -30.27 -22.84 -1.47
N LEU A 44 -29.64 -21.75 -1.90
CA LEU A 44 -28.82 -20.89 -1.05
C LEU A 44 -29.64 -20.30 0.09
N LEU A 45 -30.81 -19.72 -0.22
CA LEU A 45 -31.72 -19.14 0.78
C LEU A 45 -32.14 -20.17 1.84
N LYS A 46 -32.41 -21.42 1.43
CA LYS A 46 -32.75 -22.51 2.37
C LYS A 46 -31.57 -22.88 3.28
N GLU A 47 -30.35 -22.98 2.75
CA GLU A 47 -29.15 -23.27 3.56
C GLU A 47 -28.83 -22.15 4.54
N VAL A 48 -29.01 -20.89 4.13
CA VAL A 48 -28.81 -19.73 5.01
C VAL A 48 -29.83 -19.72 6.14
N LYS A 49 -31.11 -20.03 5.86
CA LYS A 49 -32.12 -20.21 6.92
C LYS A 49 -31.74 -21.34 7.91
N ARG A 50 -31.14 -22.44 7.43
CA ARG A 50 -30.64 -23.53 8.28
C ARG A 50 -29.48 -23.11 9.17
N SER A 51 -28.67 -22.14 8.74
CA SER A 51 -27.58 -21.59 9.56
C SER A 51 -28.07 -20.85 10.82
N LYS A 52 -29.36 -20.45 10.87
CA LYS A 52 -29.94 -19.62 11.94
C LYS A 52 -29.10 -18.36 12.24
N GLY A 53 -28.60 -17.69 11.20
CA GLY A 53 -27.73 -16.51 11.32
C GLY A 53 -26.39 -16.85 11.96
N GLY A 54 -25.75 -17.96 11.54
CA GLY A 54 -24.45 -18.42 12.04
C GLY A 54 -24.46 -19.12 13.41
N LYS A 55 -25.61 -19.19 14.10
CA LYS A 55 -25.73 -19.82 15.44
C LYS A 55 -25.86 -21.34 15.39
N ALA A 56 -26.26 -21.91 14.25
CA ALA A 56 -26.33 -23.36 14.09
C ALA A 56 -24.92 -23.94 13.91
N SER A 57 -24.66 -25.12 14.51
CA SER A 57 -23.40 -25.84 14.32
C SER A 57 -23.07 -25.96 12.83
N HIS A 58 -21.82 -25.62 12.45
CA HIS A 58 -21.33 -25.66 11.08
C HIS A 58 -21.44 -27.04 10.40
N SER A 59 -21.80 -28.10 11.13
CA SER A 59 -22.07 -29.44 10.60
C SER A 59 -23.50 -29.62 10.05
N ARG A 60 -24.43 -28.71 10.38
CA ARG A 60 -25.87 -28.85 10.09
C ARG A 60 -26.35 -28.17 8.80
N TRP A 61 -25.48 -27.43 8.11
CA TRP A 61 -25.81 -26.69 6.88
C TRP A 61 -24.60 -26.66 5.93
N ARG A 62 -24.86 -26.46 4.63
CA ARG A 62 -23.81 -26.33 3.59
C ARG A 62 -23.39 -24.87 3.46
N ASN A 63 -22.10 -24.58 3.60
CA ASN A 63 -21.58 -23.23 3.42
C ASN A 63 -21.24 -22.93 1.95
N TYR A 64 -20.78 -21.70 1.67
CA TYR A 64 -20.38 -21.29 0.32
C TYR A 64 -19.38 -22.26 -0.32
N ASP A 65 -18.35 -22.69 0.42
CA ASP A 65 -17.34 -23.61 -0.09
C ASP A 65 -17.93 -24.98 -0.47
N ASP A 66 -18.84 -25.50 0.37
CA ASP A 66 -19.52 -26.78 0.11
C ASP A 66 -20.37 -26.73 -1.18
N LEU A 67 -21.03 -25.60 -1.43
CA LEU A 67 -21.85 -25.40 -2.63
C LEU A 67 -20.99 -25.11 -3.87
N ASN A 68 -19.93 -24.33 -3.71
CA ASN A 68 -19.02 -23.97 -4.80
C ASN A 68 -18.19 -25.18 -5.26
N GLU A 69 -17.77 -26.05 -4.34
CA GLU A 69 -17.07 -27.30 -4.69
C GLU A 69 -17.92 -28.22 -5.58
N TYR A 70 -19.25 -28.22 -5.39
CA TYR A 70 -20.14 -28.97 -6.28
C TYR A 70 -19.94 -28.55 -7.75
N PHE A 71 -19.86 -27.25 -8.01
CA PHE A 71 -19.61 -26.68 -9.34
C PHE A 71 -18.19 -26.92 -9.87
N TRP A 72 -17.23 -27.20 -8.98
CA TRP A 72 -15.87 -27.57 -9.35
C TRP A 72 -15.67 -29.08 -9.55
N SER A 73 -16.71 -29.88 -9.33
CA SER A 73 -16.69 -31.33 -9.50
C SER A 73 -17.42 -31.76 -10.77
N ASP A 74 -17.03 -32.91 -11.35
CA ASP A 74 -17.73 -33.51 -12.49
C ASP A 74 -19.20 -33.84 -12.20
N ARG A 75 -19.60 -33.86 -10.92
CA ARG A 75 -21.00 -34.04 -10.52
C ARG A 75 -21.88 -32.86 -10.97
N CYS A 76 -21.31 -31.67 -11.16
CA CYS A 76 -22.02 -30.51 -11.68
C CYS A 76 -22.69 -30.78 -13.02
N PHE A 77 -22.08 -31.59 -13.90
CA PHE A 77 -22.65 -31.90 -15.21
C PHE A 77 -23.96 -32.69 -15.13
N ARG A 78 -24.25 -33.33 -13.98
CA ARG A 78 -25.54 -33.99 -13.73
C ARG A 78 -26.71 -33.03 -13.56
N LEU A 79 -26.45 -31.73 -13.38
CA LEU A 79 -27.50 -30.71 -13.35
C LEU A 79 -28.23 -30.61 -14.70
N GLY A 80 -27.55 -30.86 -15.82
CA GLY A 80 -28.18 -30.83 -17.15
C GLY A 80 -28.69 -29.45 -17.61
N TRP A 81 -29.34 -29.42 -18.78
CA TRP A 81 -30.14 -28.28 -19.26
C TRP A 81 -31.36 -28.80 -20.03
N PRO A 82 -32.61 -28.53 -19.60
CA PRO A 82 -33.01 -27.78 -18.40
C PRO A 82 -32.51 -28.43 -17.11
N MET A 83 -32.44 -27.66 -16.02
CA MET A 83 -31.92 -28.12 -14.73
C MET A 83 -32.74 -29.31 -14.21
N ASP A 84 -32.10 -30.43 -13.87
CA ASP A 84 -32.76 -31.59 -13.27
C ASP A 84 -33.02 -31.33 -11.77
N PRO A 85 -34.28 -31.12 -11.33
CA PRO A 85 -34.60 -30.88 -9.93
C PRO A 85 -34.29 -32.10 -9.04
N LYS A 86 -34.10 -33.29 -9.61
CA LYS A 86 -33.73 -34.51 -8.86
C LYS A 86 -32.24 -34.62 -8.58
N ALA A 87 -31.42 -33.74 -9.14
CA ALA A 87 -29.98 -33.71 -8.93
C ALA A 87 -29.65 -33.46 -7.44
N ASP A 88 -28.54 -34.05 -6.99
CA ASP A 88 -28.07 -34.00 -5.60
C ASP A 88 -27.95 -32.57 -5.04
N PHE A 89 -27.72 -31.58 -5.91
CA PHE A 89 -27.63 -30.17 -5.52
C PHE A 89 -28.92 -29.62 -4.90
N PHE A 90 -30.08 -29.96 -5.50
CA PHE A 90 -31.40 -29.43 -5.14
C PHE A 90 -32.13 -30.24 -4.06
N ARG A 91 -31.62 -31.40 -3.66
CA ARG A 91 -32.27 -32.26 -2.65
C ARG A 91 -32.16 -31.63 -1.25
N HIS A 92 -33.32 -31.44 -0.60
CA HIS A 92 -33.43 -30.99 0.79
C HIS A 92 -34.36 -31.91 1.59
N SER A 93 -34.09 -32.05 2.89
CA SER A 93 -34.76 -32.97 3.82
C SER A 93 -36.24 -32.69 4.14
N GLU A 94 -36.90 -31.74 3.49
CA GLU A 94 -38.28 -31.32 3.85
C GLU A 94 -39.40 -31.96 3.02
N ASP A 95 -39.08 -32.86 2.08
CA ASP A 95 -40.12 -33.62 1.37
C ASP A 95 -40.75 -34.75 2.22
N VAL A 96 -40.47 -34.79 3.54
CA VAL A 96 -41.12 -35.69 4.50
C VAL A 96 -41.72 -34.87 5.65
N ILE A 97 -43.01 -34.56 5.53
CA ILE A 97 -43.83 -33.94 6.57
C ILE A 97 -44.03 -34.94 7.71
N GLN A 98 -43.60 -34.63 8.94
CA GLN A 98 -44.22 -35.13 10.18
C GLN A 98 -44.19 -34.05 11.30
N PRO A 99 -45.21 -34.01 12.17
CA PRO A 99 -45.65 -32.79 12.87
C PRO A 99 -44.86 -32.50 14.15
N ALA A 100 -44.89 -31.21 14.51
CA ALA A 100 -44.23 -30.63 15.66
C ALA A 100 -44.76 -31.20 16.99
N THR A 101 -43.93 -31.92 17.73
CA THR A 101 -43.88 -31.88 19.20
C THR A 101 -42.63 -32.64 19.68
N GLU A 102 -41.65 -31.93 20.23
CA GLU A 102 -40.96 -32.34 21.47
C GLU A 102 -39.94 -31.29 21.92
N ARG A 103 -39.96 -31.03 23.22
CA ARG A 103 -39.28 -29.95 23.93
C ARG A 103 -37.79 -30.24 24.12
N ASP A 104 -37.02 -29.16 24.15
CA ASP A 104 -35.63 -29.12 24.61
C ASP A 104 -35.44 -29.83 25.96
N ASN A 105 -34.44 -30.72 26.06
CA ASN A 105 -33.78 -31.00 27.33
C ASN A 105 -32.32 -31.45 27.17
N GLN A 106 -31.55 -31.04 28.17
CA GLN A 106 -30.10 -30.95 28.25
C GLN A 106 -29.37 -32.29 28.45
N ALA A 107 -28.10 -32.23 28.07
CA ALA A 107 -26.97 -33.13 28.36
C ALA A 107 -27.11 -34.12 29.54
N THR A 108 -26.79 -35.38 29.30
CA THR A 108 -25.93 -36.19 30.19
C THR A 108 -25.37 -37.41 29.48
N ALA A 109 -24.15 -37.78 29.88
CA ALA A 109 -23.32 -38.81 29.27
C ALA A 109 -23.76 -40.24 29.64
N GLY A 110 -23.58 -41.16 28.68
CA GLY A 110 -23.29 -42.57 28.91
C GLY A 110 -24.47 -43.49 29.21
N LYS A 111 -24.82 -44.35 28.23
CA LYS A 111 -24.95 -45.82 28.41
C LYS A 111 -25.33 -46.50 27.09
N THR A 112 -24.54 -47.52 26.77
CA THR A 112 -24.75 -48.52 25.73
C THR A 112 -25.98 -49.38 26.03
N LYS A 113 -26.87 -49.58 25.05
CA LYS A 113 -27.74 -50.78 24.86
C LYS A 113 -28.54 -50.67 23.53
N PRO A 114 -29.11 -51.76 22.98
CA PRO A 114 -28.72 -52.28 21.68
C PRO A 114 -29.78 -52.15 20.58
N GLU A 115 -29.29 -52.32 19.35
CA GLU A 115 -29.96 -52.76 18.11
C GLU A 115 -31.50 -52.76 18.09
N THR A 116 -32.06 -51.75 17.43
CA THR A 116 -33.31 -51.90 16.67
C THR A 116 -33.22 -51.03 15.40
N ASN A 117 -33.23 -51.73 14.26
CA ASN A 117 -33.49 -51.29 12.88
C ASN A 117 -33.50 -49.78 12.62
N PHE A 118 -32.32 -49.21 12.40
CA PHE A 118 -32.19 -47.91 11.74
C PHE A 118 -32.54 -48.08 10.26
N VAL A 119 -33.69 -47.54 9.86
CA VAL A 119 -33.87 -47.05 8.50
C VAL A 119 -32.79 -45.99 8.30
N GLU A 120 -31.87 -46.24 7.36
CA GLU A 120 -30.85 -45.28 6.96
C GLU A 120 -31.54 -43.97 6.55
N ASP A 121 -31.50 -43.00 7.47
CA ASP A 121 -31.70 -41.60 7.17
C ASP A 121 -30.65 -41.24 6.10
N GLN A 122 -31.03 -41.23 4.83
CA GLN A 122 -30.21 -40.77 3.71
C GLN A 122 -30.09 -39.24 3.77
N THR A 123 -29.58 -38.75 4.88
CA THR A 123 -29.02 -37.42 5.02
C THR A 123 -27.62 -37.48 4.43
N LYS A 124 -27.28 -36.60 3.48
CA LYS A 124 -25.87 -36.32 3.21
C LYS A 124 -25.43 -35.25 4.21
N PRO A 125 -24.66 -35.59 5.26
CA PRO A 125 -23.99 -34.57 6.06
C PRO A 125 -23.03 -33.79 5.18
N LYS A 126 -22.67 -32.58 5.65
CA LYS A 126 -21.67 -31.69 5.06
C LYS A 126 -20.57 -32.46 4.32
N THR A 127 -20.38 -32.13 3.04
CA THR A 127 -19.40 -32.80 2.17
C THR A 127 -17.97 -32.62 2.67
N ASN A 128 -17.69 -31.52 3.39
CA ASN A 128 -16.37 -31.24 3.96
C ASN A 128 -16.29 -31.22 5.49
N PHE A 129 -15.03 -31.43 5.91
CA PHE A 129 -14.50 -31.46 7.26
C PHE A 129 -15.09 -30.39 8.20
N VAL A 130 -15.57 -30.81 9.38
CA VAL A 130 -15.80 -29.93 10.52
C VAL A 130 -14.62 -30.10 11.47
N GLU A 131 -13.77 -29.07 11.59
CA GLU A 131 -12.62 -29.11 12.49
C GLU A 131 -13.09 -29.08 13.94
N VAL A 132 -13.00 -30.21 14.64
CA VAL A 132 -13.13 -30.26 16.10
C VAL A 132 -11.77 -29.90 16.69
N ARG A 133 -11.57 -28.62 17.04
CA ARG A 133 -10.29 -28.14 17.58
C ARG A 133 -10.06 -28.69 18.98
N THR A 134 -8.97 -29.42 19.16
CA THR A 134 -8.44 -29.86 20.46
C THR A 134 -7.00 -29.40 20.63
N PHE A 135 -6.49 -29.36 21.87
CA PHE A 135 -5.10 -28.97 22.15
C PHE A 135 -4.06 -29.80 21.36
N LEU A 136 -4.37 -31.08 21.09
CA LEU A 136 -3.52 -31.98 20.31
C LEU A 136 -3.34 -31.54 18.84
N HIS A 137 -4.23 -30.71 18.29
CA HIS A 137 -4.06 -30.12 16.95
C HIS A 137 -2.87 -29.16 16.90
N LEU A 138 -2.53 -28.48 18.01
CA LEU A 138 -1.38 -27.58 18.07
C LEU A 138 -0.07 -28.37 17.93
N TYR A 139 0.06 -29.46 18.68
CA TYR A 139 1.22 -30.35 18.59
C TYR A 139 1.35 -30.98 17.20
N ARG A 140 0.23 -31.48 16.64
CA ARG A 140 0.19 -32.05 15.28
C ARG A 140 0.65 -31.06 14.22
N SER A 141 0.18 -29.81 14.29
CA SER A 141 0.45 -28.80 13.25
C SER A 141 1.91 -28.33 13.24
N PHE A 142 2.58 -28.34 14.39
CA PHE A 142 3.98 -27.90 14.54
C PHE A 142 4.95 -29.04 14.91
N ASN A 143 4.61 -30.28 14.56
CA ASN A 143 5.39 -31.49 14.87
C ASN A 143 6.89 -31.37 14.57
N ARG A 144 7.26 -30.77 13.42
CA ARG A 144 8.66 -30.61 12.98
C ARG A 144 9.48 -29.76 13.94
N MET A 145 8.87 -28.69 14.45
CA MET A 145 9.49 -27.79 15.41
C MET A 145 9.75 -28.53 16.73
N TRP A 146 8.73 -29.22 17.25
CA TRP A 146 8.84 -30.00 18.48
C TRP A 146 9.90 -31.10 18.38
N ILE A 147 9.88 -31.87 17.29
CA ILE A 147 10.86 -32.93 17.04
C ILE A 147 12.27 -32.34 16.99
N PHE A 148 12.48 -31.26 16.22
CA PHE A 148 13.79 -30.62 16.12
C PHE A 148 14.31 -30.18 17.49
N PHE A 149 13.51 -29.46 18.28
CA PHE A 149 13.95 -28.97 19.58
C PHE A 149 14.19 -30.07 20.61
N ILE A 150 13.37 -31.13 20.64
CA ILE A 150 13.58 -32.27 21.54
C ILE A 150 14.88 -33.01 21.18
N LEU A 151 15.13 -33.24 19.89
CA LEU A 151 16.35 -33.91 19.43
C LEU A 151 17.60 -33.05 19.71
N SER A 152 17.55 -31.76 19.39
CA SER A 152 18.64 -30.84 19.70
C SER A 152 18.94 -30.79 21.21
N PHE A 153 17.91 -30.76 22.05
CA PHE A 153 18.05 -30.79 23.51
C PHE A 153 18.73 -32.07 23.99
N GLN A 154 18.33 -33.23 23.46
CA GLN A 154 18.97 -34.52 23.75
C GLN A 154 20.45 -34.53 23.35
N VAL A 155 20.80 -34.00 22.17
CA VAL A 155 22.20 -33.89 21.72
C VAL A 155 23.00 -33.03 22.70
N MET A 156 22.49 -31.84 23.04
CA MET A 156 23.17 -30.92 23.95
C MET A 156 23.36 -31.51 25.35
N LEU A 157 22.36 -32.22 25.88
CA LEU A 157 22.47 -32.92 27.16
C LEU A 157 23.58 -33.98 27.14
N ILE A 158 23.62 -34.82 26.10
CA ILE A 158 24.63 -35.89 25.98
C ILE A 158 26.04 -35.30 25.92
N ILE A 159 26.22 -34.21 25.16
CA ILE A 159 27.52 -33.53 25.03
C ILE A 159 27.89 -32.83 26.34
N ALA A 160 26.95 -32.14 27.00
CA ALA A 160 27.21 -31.43 28.25
C ALA A 160 27.57 -32.40 29.40
N TRP A 161 27.05 -33.63 29.37
CA TRP A 161 27.37 -34.66 30.36
C TRP A 161 28.75 -35.31 30.18
N SER A 162 29.42 -35.06 29.05
CA SER A 162 30.73 -35.62 28.73
C SER A 162 31.87 -35.10 29.64
N PRO A 163 32.99 -35.84 29.73
CA PRO A 163 34.14 -35.42 30.55
C PRO A 163 34.80 -34.13 30.07
N SER A 164 34.87 -33.91 28.76
CA SER A 164 35.58 -32.78 28.14
C SER A 164 34.76 -31.49 28.03
N ARG A 165 33.46 -31.52 28.36
CA ARG A 165 32.55 -30.35 28.52
C ARG A 165 32.62 -29.32 27.37
N SER A 166 33.00 -29.75 26.17
CA SER A 166 33.23 -28.90 25.00
C SER A 166 32.63 -29.55 23.75
N LEU A 167 32.33 -28.75 22.72
CA LEU A 167 31.77 -29.27 21.45
C LEU A 167 32.72 -30.24 20.73
N ALA A 168 34.03 -30.16 21.00
CA ALA A 168 35.03 -31.10 20.47
C ALA A 168 34.84 -32.54 21.00
N ALA A 169 34.09 -32.73 22.09
CA ALA A 169 33.70 -34.02 22.63
C ALA A 169 32.87 -34.87 21.65
N PHE A 170 32.22 -34.25 20.66
CA PHE A 170 31.47 -34.95 19.63
C PHE A 170 32.35 -35.89 18.77
N PHE A 171 33.64 -35.57 18.63
CA PHE A 171 34.58 -36.38 17.84
C PHE A 171 35.07 -37.64 18.58
N ASP A 172 34.74 -37.79 19.87
CA ASP A 172 34.97 -39.03 20.61
C ASP A 172 33.97 -40.10 20.16
N ALA A 173 34.49 -41.27 19.80
CA ALA A 173 33.70 -42.41 19.32
C ALA A 173 32.62 -42.86 20.32
N ASN A 174 32.91 -42.77 21.62
CA ASN A 174 31.97 -43.20 22.67
C ASN A 174 30.81 -42.22 22.83
N ILE A 175 31.09 -40.92 22.73
CA ILE A 175 30.09 -39.85 22.85
C ILE A 175 29.24 -39.81 21.58
N PHE A 176 29.86 -39.91 20.41
CA PHE A 176 29.16 -40.01 19.13
C PHE A 176 28.15 -41.17 19.12
N ARG A 177 28.54 -42.35 19.62
CA ARG A 177 27.63 -43.49 19.75
C ARG A 177 26.42 -43.18 20.63
N ARG A 178 26.62 -42.48 21.75
CA ARG A 178 25.51 -42.04 22.62
C ARG A 178 24.63 -41.02 21.89
N VAL A 179 25.20 -40.10 21.12
CA VAL A 179 24.44 -39.15 20.30
C VAL A 179 23.59 -39.86 19.26
N LEU A 180 24.03 -40.99 18.68
CA LEU A 180 23.20 -41.76 17.75
C LEU A 180 21.87 -42.27 18.36
N SER A 181 21.68 -42.23 19.69
CA SER A 181 20.38 -42.52 20.33
C SER A 181 19.26 -41.55 19.90
N ILE A 182 19.59 -40.39 19.32
CA ILE A 182 18.60 -39.45 18.79
C ILE A 182 17.68 -40.08 17.74
N PHE A 183 18.16 -41.06 16.97
CA PHE A 183 17.34 -41.72 15.94
C PHE A 183 16.26 -42.60 16.56
N VAL A 184 16.52 -43.17 17.74
CA VAL A 184 15.52 -43.89 18.54
C VAL A 184 14.42 -42.92 18.99
N THR A 185 14.79 -41.79 19.59
CA THR A 185 13.84 -40.74 20.00
C THR A 185 13.05 -40.21 18.82
N TYR A 186 13.70 -39.94 17.68
CA TYR A 186 13.05 -39.44 16.48
C TYR A 186 12.00 -40.43 15.95
N SER A 187 12.29 -41.73 15.99
CA SER A 187 11.33 -42.76 15.60
C SER A 187 10.12 -42.83 16.52
N PHE A 188 10.32 -42.70 17.82
CA PHE A 188 9.21 -42.68 18.78
C PHE A 188 8.32 -41.44 18.61
N LEU A 189 8.91 -40.26 18.37
CA LEU A 189 8.15 -39.04 18.11
C LEU A 189 7.37 -39.11 16.78
N ASN A 190 7.95 -39.72 15.74
CA ASN A 190 7.23 -39.98 14.49
C ASN A 190 6.08 -40.98 14.66
N PHE A 191 6.26 -42.00 15.51
CA PHE A 191 5.19 -42.92 15.87
C PHE A 191 4.05 -42.23 16.64
N LEU A 192 4.38 -41.38 17.61
CA LEU A 192 3.41 -40.55 18.33
C LEU A 192 2.64 -39.65 17.37
N GLN A 193 3.32 -39.02 16.42
CA GLN A 193 2.69 -38.20 15.38
C GLN A 193 1.71 -39.03 14.53
N ALA A 194 2.13 -40.20 14.04
CA ALA A 194 1.27 -41.07 13.23
C ALA A 194 0.04 -41.56 14.02
N THR A 195 0.20 -41.80 15.33
CA THR A 195 -0.89 -42.14 16.24
C THR A 195 -1.90 -40.99 16.36
N LEU A 196 -1.40 -39.77 16.58
CA LEU A 196 -2.24 -38.57 16.64
C LEU A 196 -2.95 -38.27 15.30
N ASP A 197 -2.29 -38.53 14.17
CA ASP A 197 -2.90 -38.40 12.84
C ASP A 197 -4.12 -39.31 12.67
N ILE A 198 -4.10 -40.54 13.23
CA ILE A 198 -5.23 -41.47 13.20
C ILE A 198 -6.33 -41.03 14.17
N ILE A 199 -5.98 -40.72 15.43
CA ILE A 199 -6.94 -40.30 16.46
C ILE A 199 -7.73 -39.06 16.00
N LEU A 200 -7.03 -38.06 15.46
CA LEU A 200 -7.65 -36.81 15.01
C LEU A 200 -8.37 -36.95 13.65
N ALA A 201 -8.11 -38.02 12.89
CA ALA A 201 -8.83 -38.33 11.65
C ALA A 201 -9.99 -39.32 11.85
N TRP A 202 -10.22 -39.79 13.08
CA TRP A 202 -11.22 -40.83 13.36
C TRP A 202 -12.63 -40.43 12.92
N ASN A 203 -13.03 -39.19 13.22
CA ASN A 203 -14.35 -38.68 12.85
C ASN A 203 -14.51 -38.40 11.34
N THR A 204 -13.40 -38.35 10.59
CA THR A 204 -13.39 -38.01 9.15
C THR A 204 -13.21 -39.22 8.25
N TRP A 205 -12.93 -40.39 8.82
CA TRP A 205 -12.68 -41.63 8.08
C TRP A 205 -13.80 -42.02 7.11
N LYS A 206 -15.06 -41.68 7.40
CA LYS A 206 -16.21 -41.97 6.52
C LYS A 206 -16.19 -41.18 5.20
N ASN A 207 -15.54 -40.02 5.17
CA ASN A 207 -15.53 -39.12 4.00
C ASN A 207 -14.19 -39.14 3.25
N LEU A 208 -13.18 -39.87 3.76
CA LEU A 208 -11.87 -39.97 3.13
C LEU A 208 -11.89 -40.99 2.00
N THR A 209 -11.18 -40.68 0.93
CA THR A 209 -10.93 -41.65 -0.15
C THR A 209 -10.13 -42.85 0.39
N PHE A 210 -10.34 -44.03 -0.18
CA PHE A 210 -9.62 -45.26 0.21
C PHE A 210 -8.09 -45.06 0.26
N ASN A 211 -7.53 -44.32 -0.71
CA ASN A 211 -6.11 -44.00 -0.77
C ASN A 211 -5.62 -43.16 0.42
N GLN A 212 -6.46 -42.28 0.97
CA GLN A 212 -6.12 -41.47 2.15
C GLN A 212 -6.16 -42.30 3.44
N ILE A 213 -7.12 -43.21 3.56
CA ILE A 213 -7.23 -44.15 4.69
C ILE A 213 -6.01 -45.08 4.70
N LEU A 214 -5.72 -45.71 3.56
CA LEU A 214 -4.56 -46.59 3.38
C LEU A 214 -3.25 -45.86 3.70
N ARG A 215 -3.14 -44.58 3.31
CA ARG A 215 -1.98 -43.73 3.60
C ARG A 215 -1.74 -43.55 5.11
N ASN A 216 -2.78 -43.31 5.90
CA ASN A 216 -2.61 -43.08 7.34
C ASN A 216 -2.23 -44.37 8.07
N ILE A 217 -2.84 -45.49 7.67
CA ILE A 217 -2.53 -46.81 8.22
C ILE A 217 -1.09 -47.23 7.89
N LEU A 218 -0.66 -47.06 6.63
CA LEU A 218 0.67 -47.45 6.19
C LEU A 218 1.76 -46.60 6.87
N LYS A 219 1.52 -45.30 7.07
CA LYS A 219 2.42 -44.42 7.85
C LYS A 219 2.58 -44.89 9.30
N PHE A 220 1.48 -45.30 9.93
CA PHE A 220 1.51 -45.81 11.30
C PHE A 220 2.28 -47.13 11.40
N ALA A 221 2.00 -48.09 10.51
CA ALA A 221 2.70 -49.37 10.48
C ALA A 221 4.22 -49.20 10.31
N VAL A 222 4.63 -48.34 9.37
CA VAL A 222 6.05 -48.02 9.14
C VAL A 222 6.69 -47.36 10.36
N ALA A 223 6.02 -46.38 10.97
CA ALA A 223 6.55 -45.70 12.15
C ALA A 223 6.71 -46.67 13.34
N LEU A 224 5.77 -47.62 13.49
CA LEU A 224 5.83 -48.67 14.50
C LEU A 224 7.03 -49.61 14.26
N VAL A 225 7.25 -50.04 13.01
CA VAL A 225 8.41 -50.90 12.65
C VAL A 225 9.71 -50.22 13.05
N TRP A 226 9.90 -48.94 12.71
CA TRP A 226 11.13 -48.22 13.08
C TRP A 226 11.25 -47.98 14.59
N ALA A 227 10.13 -47.76 15.29
CA ALA A 227 10.10 -47.58 16.74
C ALA A 227 10.51 -48.85 17.50
N VAL A 228 10.46 -50.03 16.86
CA VAL A 228 10.93 -51.31 17.42
C VAL A 228 12.34 -51.66 16.93
N VAL A 229 12.60 -51.52 15.63
CA VAL A 229 13.88 -51.91 15.00
C VAL A 229 15.06 -51.05 15.49
N LEU A 230 14.88 -49.72 15.64
CA LEU A 230 15.98 -48.83 16.03
C LEU A 230 16.44 -49.02 17.48
N PRO A 231 15.56 -49.15 18.51
CA PRO A 231 16.00 -49.50 19.85
C PRO A 231 16.75 -50.84 19.90
N ILE A 232 16.22 -51.90 19.26
CA ILE A 232 16.86 -53.23 19.24
C ILE A 232 18.23 -53.14 18.56
N GLY A 233 18.32 -52.41 17.45
CA GLY A 233 19.59 -52.13 16.78
C GLY A 233 20.58 -51.36 17.67
N TYR A 234 20.11 -50.37 18.41
CA TYR A 234 20.94 -49.58 19.32
C TYR A 234 21.49 -50.41 20.49
N PHE A 235 20.64 -51.21 21.13
CA PHE A 235 21.04 -52.10 22.24
C PHE A 235 21.97 -53.23 21.77
N SER A 236 21.71 -53.85 20.62
CA SER A 236 22.61 -54.86 20.03
C SER A 236 23.94 -54.27 19.57
N SER A 237 23.92 -53.01 19.14
CA SER A 237 25.15 -52.26 18.87
C SER A 237 25.97 -52.14 20.15
N LEU A 238 25.42 -51.65 21.26
CA LEU A 238 26.12 -51.48 22.55
C LEU A 238 26.95 -52.70 23.01
N GLN A 239 26.57 -53.90 22.60
CA GLN A 239 27.24 -55.16 22.94
C GLN A 239 28.45 -55.50 22.05
N ASN A 240 28.54 -54.94 20.83
CA ASN A 240 29.64 -55.15 19.90
C ASN A 240 30.61 -53.96 19.88
N SER A 241 31.87 -54.26 20.16
CA SER A 241 32.98 -53.30 20.29
C SER A 241 33.60 -52.93 18.95
N THR A 242 34.07 -51.67 18.87
CA THR A 242 34.90 -51.02 17.82
C THR A 242 34.17 -50.37 16.64
N THR A 243 34.29 -49.04 16.51
CA THR A 243 34.92 -48.29 15.38
C THR A 243 34.56 -46.79 15.46
N GLY A 244 35.55 -45.90 15.30
CA GLY A 244 35.46 -44.44 15.53
C GLY A 244 35.24 -43.53 14.30
N PHE A 245 35.04 -42.24 14.57
CA PHE A 245 34.60 -41.17 13.65
C PHE A 245 35.57 -40.87 12.48
N ALA A 246 36.89 -40.98 12.67
CA ALA A 246 37.90 -40.64 11.66
C ALA A 246 37.92 -41.56 10.42
N LYS A 247 37.32 -42.75 10.51
CA LYS A 247 37.12 -43.66 9.36
C LYS A 247 35.73 -43.56 8.73
N PHE A 248 34.79 -42.80 9.29
CA PHE A 248 33.41 -42.76 8.78
C PHE A 248 33.31 -42.01 7.43
N PHE A 249 34.07 -40.93 7.27
CA PHE A 249 34.08 -40.12 6.04
C PHE A 249 35.13 -40.58 5.02
N SER A 250 36.27 -41.13 5.44
CA SER A 250 37.32 -41.62 4.54
C SER A 250 37.01 -43.00 3.93
N SER A 251 36.04 -43.75 4.47
CA SER A 251 35.64 -45.09 3.97
C SER A 251 34.32 -45.12 3.21
N LEU A 252 33.73 -43.96 2.86
CA LEU A 252 32.48 -43.92 2.08
C LEU A 252 32.62 -44.59 0.70
N ALA A 253 33.86 -44.86 0.25
CA ALA A 253 34.14 -45.37 -1.08
C ALA A 253 34.20 -46.91 -1.21
N TRP A 254 34.72 -47.72 -0.26
CA TRP A 254 35.12 -49.09 -0.65
C TRP A 254 35.00 -50.28 0.34
N ASP A 255 34.43 -50.18 1.55
CA ASP A 255 34.28 -51.38 2.43
C ASP A 255 32.93 -51.46 3.17
N TRP A 256 32.00 -52.26 2.65
CA TRP A 256 30.62 -52.40 3.15
C TRP A 256 30.38 -53.63 4.06
N MET A 257 31.37 -54.50 4.30
CA MET A 257 31.11 -55.79 4.96
C MET A 257 31.28 -55.85 6.49
N ASN A 258 31.72 -54.78 7.17
CA ASN A 258 32.09 -54.86 8.61
C ASN A 258 31.47 -53.79 9.53
N ARG A 259 30.18 -53.44 9.34
CA ARG A 259 29.46 -52.43 10.17
C ARG A 259 28.37 -53.05 11.04
N SER A 260 28.12 -52.46 12.21
CA SER A 260 27.01 -52.82 13.10
C SER A 260 25.65 -52.60 12.43
N PHE A 261 24.73 -53.57 12.57
CA PHE A 261 23.36 -53.57 12.04
C PHE A 261 22.61 -52.22 12.22
N TYR A 262 22.84 -51.55 13.35
CA TYR A 262 22.25 -50.25 13.66
C TYR A 262 22.58 -49.14 12.67
N ASN A 263 23.84 -49.07 12.19
CA ASN A 263 24.25 -48.00 11.27
C ASN A 263 23.56 -48.14 9.91
N TYR A 264 23.29 -49.36 9.46
CA TYR A 264 22.51 -49.63 8.25
C TYR A 264 21.03 -49.25 8.43
N ALA A 265 20.45 -49.62 9.57
CA ALA A 265 19.08 -49.26 9.92
C ALA A 265 18.88 -47.73 9.94
N VAL A 266 19.82 -46.98 10.54
CA VAL A 266 19.80 -45.52 10.55
C VAL A 266 19.94 -44.92 9.16
N LEU A 267 20.86 -45.44 8.33
CA LEU A 267 21.03 -44.96 6.95
C LEU A 267 19.74 -45.13 6.15
N LEU A 268 19.11 -46.30 6.23
CA LEU A 268 17.88 -46.61 5.50
C LEU A 268 16.70 -45.76 6.01
N TYR A 269 16.61 -45.53 7.31
CA TYR A 269 15.61 -44.65 7.92
C TYR A 269 15.74 -43.18 7.47
N LEU A 270 16.96 -42.71 7.16
CA LEU A 270 17.22 -41.34 6.74
C LEU A 270 17.01 -41.06 5.25
N ILE A 271 17.03 -42.09 4.38
CA ILE A 271 16.87 -41.97 2.92
C ILE A 271 15.76 -40.97 2.52
N PRO A 272 14.54 -41.03 3.08
CA PRO A 272 13.47 -40.14 2.65
C PRO A 272 13.69 -38.67 3.01
N ASN A 273 14.29 -38.42 4.18
CA ASN A 273 14.67 -37.07 4.59
C ASN A 273 15.83 -36.54 3.74
N SER A 274 16.79 -37.40 3.39
CA SER A 274 17.88 -37.05 2.46
C SER A 274 17.37 -36.68 1.07
N VAL A 275 16.41 -37.43 0.53
CA VAL A 275 15.73 -37.09 -0.73
C VAL A 275 15.05 -35.73 -0.63
N SER A 276 14.39 -35.42 0.49
CA SER A 276 13.77 -34.11 0.71
C SER A 276 14.76 -32.96 0.78
N VAL A 277 15.93 -33.16 1.40
CA VAL A 277 17.01 -32.16 1.42
C VAL A 277 17.56 -31.94 0.01
N VAL A 278 17.80 -33.00 -0.76
CA VAL A 278 18.26 -32.89 -2.16
C VAL A 278 17.24 -32.15 -3.02
N LEU A 279 15.94 -32.43 -2.86
CA LEU A 279 14.87 -31.72 -3.57
C LEU A 279 14.71 -30.26 -3.11
N LEU A 280 15.05 -29.95 -1.84
CA LEU A 280 15.12 -28.56 -1.35
C LEU A 280 16.28 -27.80 -1.99
N CYS A 281 17.44 -28.44 -2.13
CA CYS A 281 18.63 -27.87 -2.77
C CYS A 281 18.50 -27.79 -4.30
N LEU A 282 17.59 -28.57 -4.92
CA LEU A 282 17.32 -28.57 -6.36
C LEU A 282 15.85 -28.22 -6.67
N PRO A 283 15.42 -26.94 -6.48
CA PRO A 283 14.05 -26.51 -6.79
C PRO A 283 13.56 -26.83 -8.22
N PRO A 284 14.37 -26.79 -9.29
CA PRO A 284 13.91 -27.16 -10.63
C PRO A 284 13.46 -28.62 -10.73
N LEU A 285 14.24 -29.51 -10.10
CA LEU A 285 13.95 -30.95 -10.05
C LEU A 285 12.67 -31.19 -9.25
N ARG A 286 12.53 -30.52 -8.11
CA ARG A 286 11.34 -30.56 -7.27
C ARG A 286 10.08 -30.11 -8.04
N ARG A 287 10.12 -28.98 -8.74
CA ARG A 287 8.98 -28.48 -9.54
C ARG A 287 8.59 -29.44 -10.66
N CYS A 288 9.57 -30.06 -11.33
CA CYS A 288 9.32 -31.05 -12.37
C CYS A 288 8.60 -32.28 -11.80
N ILE A 289 9.05 -32.75 -10.64
CA ILE A 289 8.49 -33.91 -9.95
C ILE A 289 7.08 -33.60 -9.40
N GLU A 290 6.84 -32.43 -8.81
CA GLU A 290 5.52 -32.02 -8.27
C GLU A 290 4.46 -31.83 -9.36
N ARG A 291 4.87 -31.43 -10.58
CA ARG A 291 3.98 -31.33 -11.75
C ARG A 291 3.65 -32.69 -12.35
N SER A 292 4.47 -33.71 -12.08
CA SER A 292 4.27 -35.07 -12.60
C SER A 292 3.31 -35.86 -11.72
N ASN A 293 2.16 -36.25 -12.26
CA ASN A 293 1.22 -37.13 -11.57
C ASN A 293 1.79 -38.55 -11.33
N ARG A 294 2.78 -39.00 -12.11
CA ARG A 294 3.33 -40.37 -12.03
C ARG A 294 4.33 -40.57 -10.88
N ILE A 295 5.06 -39.51 -10.49
CA ILE A 295 6.12 -39.58 -9.45
C ILE A 295 5.55 -39.19 -8.05
N SER A 296 4.26 -38.82 -7.98
CA SER A 296 3.59 -38.44 -6.74
C SER A 296 3.60 -39.55 -5.68
N PHE A 297 3.64 -40.83 -6.08
CA PHE A 297 3.77 -41.97 -5.17
C PHE A 297 5.16 -42.05 -4.50
N LEU A 298 6.24 -41.57 -5.14
CA LEU A 298 7.56 -41.52 -4.52
C LEU A 298 7.66 -40.32 -3.55
N MET A 299 7.04 -39.20 -3.93
CA MET A 299 6.93 -37.99 -3.10
C MET A 299 6.05 -38.18 -1.85
N TRP A 300 5.22 -39.22 -1.85
CA TRP A 300 4.37 -39.63 -0.73
C TRP A 300 5.15 -39.79 0.58
N TRP A 301 6.41 -40.23 0.50
CA TRP A 301 7.28 -40.46 1.66
C TRP A 301 8.18 -39.27 1.98
N ALA A 302 8.70 -38.59 0.96
CA ALA A 302 9.65 -37.50 1.12
C ALA A 302 8.97 -36.18 1.56
N GLN A 303 7.82 -35.81 0.96
CA GLN A 303 7.24 -34.49 1.16
C GLN A 303 5.88 -34.48 1.87
N PRO A 304 5.68 -33.60 2.88
CA PRO A 304 4.35 -33.29 3.37
C PRO A 304 3.58 -32.48 2.32
N LYS A 305 2.25 -32.60 2.31
CA LYS A 305 1.43 -31.71 1.49
C LYS A 305 1.51 -30.30 2.09
N THR A 306 2.12 -29.36 1.36
CA THR A 306 2.04 -27.93 1.68
C THR A 306 0.70 -27.38 1.21
N PHE A 307 0.20 -26.36 1.90
CA PHE A 307 -1.05 -25.66 1.53
C PHE A 307 -0.89 -24.77 0.28
N VAL A 308 0.35 -24.55 -0.14
CA VAL A 308 0.72 -23.80 -1.35
C VAL A 308 0.52 -24.70 -2.58
N GLY A 309 -0.05 -24.16 -3.66
CA GLY A 309 -0.35 -24.89 -4.89
C GLY A 309 0.87 -25.58 -5.51
N ARG A 310 0.66 -26.68 -6.23
CA ARG A 310 1.74 -27.47 -6.87
C ARG A 310 2.58 -26.59 -7.80
N GLY A 311 3.90 -26.61 -7.62
CA GLY A 311 4.83 -25.85 -8.47
C GLY A 311 4.75 -24.32 -8.29
N MET A 312 4.17 -23.82 -7.19
CA MET A 312 4.19 -22.41 -6.79
C MET A 312 5.33 -22.12 -5.79
N ASP A 313 6.52 -22.69 -6.01
CA ASP A 313 7.68 -22.44 -5.15
C ASP A 313 8.28 -21.05 -5.40
N ALA A 314 8.77 -20.42 -4.33
CA ALA A 314 9.58 -19.21 -4.41
C ALA A 314 10.87 -19.42 -5.24
N ASP A 315 11.48 -18.31 -5.67
CA ASP A 315 12.75 -18.34 -6.38
C ASP A 315 13.90 -18.94 -5.54
N ILE A 316 14.91 -19.52 -6.20
CA ILE A 316 16.05 -20.17 -5.55
C ILE A 316 16.77 -19.18 -4.62
N PHE A 317 16.95 -17.93 -5.06
CA PHE A 317 17.61 -16.90 -4.26
C PHE A 317 16.80 -16.55 -3.01
N SER A 318 15.48 -16.41 -3.14
CA SER A 318 14.57 -16.18 -2.00
C SER A 318 14.56 -17.34 -1.01
N LEU A 319 14.58 -18.58 -1.52
CA LEU A 319 14.68 -19.78 -0.70
C LEU A 319 16.01 -19.81 0.06
N LEU A 320 17.14 -19.58 -0.63
CA LEU A 320 18.46 -19.54 0.00
C LEU A 320 18.55 -18.45 1.06
N LYS A 321 18.02 -17.26 0.78
CA LYS A 321 17.97 -16.15 1.74
C LYS A 321 17.17 -16.52 2.99
N TYR A 322 15.99 -17.12 2.81
CA TYR A 322 15.14 -17.58 3.91
C TYR A 322 15.82 -18.69 4.72
N THR A 323 16.43 -19.68 4.05
CA THR A 323 17.16 -20.76 4.71
C THR A 323 18.37 -20.24 5.47
N ALA A 324 19.17 -19.34 4.89
CA ALA A 324 20.32 -18.73 5.56
C ALA A 324 19.91 -17.93 6.81
N PHE A 325 18.80 -17.18 6.73
CA PHE A 325 18.24 -16.47 7.88
C PHE A 325 17.95 -17.43 9.05
N TRP A 326 17.21 -18.51 8.80
CA TRP A 326 16.87 -19.48 9.85
C TRP A 326 18.08 -20.27 10.35
N ILE A 327 19.03 -20.64 9.49
CA ILE A 327 20.27 -21.30 9.91
C ILE A 327 21.01 -20.45 10.93
N MET A 328 21.18 -19.15 10.64
CA MET A 328 21.88 -18.23 11.54
C MET A 328 21.13 -18.02 12.87
N VAL A 329 19.79 -17.86 12.83
CA VAL A 329 18.95 -17.81 14.04
C VAL A 329 19.14 -19.06 14.89
N LEU A 330 19.05 -20.24 14.28
CA LEU A 330 19.16 -21.52 14.99
C LEU A 330 20.57 -21.79 15.52
N ILE A 331 21.63 -21.39 14.82
CA ILE A 331 23.01 -21.52 15.32
C ILE A 331 23.20 -20.69 16.59
N CYS A 332 22.79 -19.41 16.58
CA CYS A 332 22.91 -18.55 17.76
C CYS A 332 22.06 -19.06 18.93
N LYS A 333 20.82 -19.50 18.64
CA LYS A 333 19.93 -20.10 19.63
C LYS A 333 20.56 -21.32 20.27
N LEU A 334 21.00 -22.30 19.47
CA LEU A 334 21.57 -23.55 19.99
C LEU A 334 22.88 -23.32 20.74
N ALA A 335 23.71 -22.38 20.28
CA ALA A 335 24.93 -21.99 21.00
C ALA A 335 24.58 -21.40 22.39
N PHE A 336 23.62 -20.48 22.45
CA PHE A 336 23.15 -19.89 23.70
C PHE A 336 22.59 -20.96 24.65
N SER A 337 21.66 -21.80 24.17
CA SER A 337 21.09 -22.88 24.98
C SER A 337 22.17 -23.85 25.50
N PHE A 338 23.19 -24.17 24.70
CA PHE A 338 24.25 -25.07 25.14
C PHE A 338 25.12 -24.43 26.23
N TYR A 339 25.69 -23.24 25.97
CA TYR A 339 26.70 -22.63 26.83
C TYR A 339 26.10 -21.95 28.08
N VAL A 340 24.90 -21.39 27.97
CA VAL A 340 24.28 -20.57 29.03
C VAL A 340 23.23 -21.35 29.81
N GLU A 341 22.42 -22.17 29.14
CA GLU A 341 21.30 -22.86 29.81
C GLU A 341 21.71 -24.25 30.32
N ILE A 342 22.25 -25.10 29.44
CA ILE A 342 22.43 -26.53 29.73
C ILE A 342 23.76 -26.81 30.44
N LEU A 343 24.89 -26.31 29.92
CA LEU A 343 26.22 -26.62 30.44
C LEU A 343 26.42 -26.23 31.92
N PRO A 344 25.98 -25.04 32.39
CA PRO A 344 26.15 -24.63 33.78
C PRO A 344 25.34 -25.47 34.78
N LEU A 345 24.23 -26.08 34.36
CA LEU A 345 23.37 -26.91 35.20
C LEU A 345 23.93 -28.31 35.46
N VAL A 346 24.69 -28.86 34.52
CA VAL A 346 25.15 -30.25 34.60
C VAL A 346 26.08 -30.46 35.80
N GLY A 347 26.96 -29.49 36.10
CA GLY A 347 27.86 -29.56 37.26
C GLY A 347 27.11 -29.68 38.60
N PRO A 348 26.24 -28.70 38.95
CA PRO A 348 25.38 -28.76 40.12
C PRO A 348 24.48 -30.00 40.15
N THR A 349 23.95 -30.43 39.00
CA THR A 349 23.08 -31.62 38.93
C THR A 349 23.84 -32.90 39.33
N LYS A 350 25.08 -33.08 38.86
CA LYS A 350 25.92 -34.23 39.26
C LYS A 350 26.18 -34.23 40.77
N LEU A 351 26.53 -33.07 41.33
CA LEU A 351 26.77 -32.92 42.77
C LEU A 351 25.51 -33.25 43.59
N ILE A 352 24.35 -32.75 43.17
CA ILE A 352 23.06 -33.03 43.81
C ILE A 352 22.75 -34.53 43.71
N MET A 353 22.97 -35.17 42.56
CA MET A 353 22.69 -36.61 42.40
C MET A 353 23.64 -37.51 43.23
N GLU A 354 24.85 -37.05 43.54
CA GLU A 354 25.85 -37.79 44.35
C GLU A 354 25.62 -37.66 45.86
N THR A 355 24.79 -36.71 46.33
CA THR A 355 24.57 -36.46 47.76
C THR A 355 23.43 -37.32 48.32
N PRO A 356 23.68 -38.30 49.22
CA PRO A 356 22.61 -39.07 49.85
C PRO A 356 21.84 -38.22 50.88
N ILE A 357 20.50 -38.34 50.91
CA ILE A 357 19.64 -37.66 51.87
C ILE A 357 18.89 -38.70 52.70
N ASP A 358 19.09 -38.69 54.02
CA ASP A 358 18.44 -39.63 54.93
C ASP A 358 17.02 -39.19 55.37
N LYS A 359 16.62 -37.93 55.11
CA LYS A 359 15.24 -37.42 55.26
C LYS A 359 15.03 -36.11 54.51
N LEU A 360 14.16 -36.10 53.49
CA LEU A 360 13.78 -34.90 52.75
C LEU A 360 12.77 -34.09 53.59
N GLN A 361 13.14 -32.92 54.12
CA GLN A 361 12.22 -32.02 54.84
C GLN A 361 11.35 -31.14 53.90
N TRP A 362 11.11 -31.57 52.66
CA TRP A 362 10.12 -30.90 51.79
C TRP A 362 8.72 -31.39 52.16
N HIS A 363 7.89 -30.49 52.70
CA HIS A 363 6.52 -30.82 53.09
C HIS A 363 5.63 -31.14 51.88
N GLU A 364 4.84 -32.21 52.04
CA GLU A 364 3.64 -32.65 51.32
C GLU A 364 3.70 -33.20 49.88
N LEU A 365 4.59 -32.75 48.98
CA LEU A 365 4.47 -33.17 47.56
C LEU A 365 5.14 -34.52 47.20
N PHE A 366 6.22 -34.93 47.88
CA PHE A 366 6.93 -36.19 47.59
C PHE A 366 7.43 -36.88 48.87
N PRO A 367 6.54 -37.51 49.66
CA PRO A 367 6.86 -37.99 51.01
C PRO A 367 7.82 -39.19 51.08
N ASN A 368 7.96 -39.99 50.00
CA ASN A 368 8.78 -41.22 49.98
C ASN A 368 9.75 -41.29 48.78
N GLY A 369 10.38 -40.17 48.42
CA GLY A 369 11.41 -40.16 47.37
C GLY A 369 12.80 -40.48 47.93
N THR A 370 13.36 -41.65 47.62
CA THR A 370 14.73 -42.05 48.01
C THR A 370 15.84 -41.38 47.17
N TYR A 371 15.49 -40.52 46.20
CA TYR A 371 16.43 -39.88 45.29
C TYR A 371 16.12 -38.38 45.11
N ASN A 372 17.16 -37.57 44.86
CA ASN A 372 17.09 -36.10 44.69
C ASN A 372 16.39 -35.64 43.39
N VAL A 373 15.58 -36.51 42.78
CA VAL A 373 14.93 -36.30 41.47
C VAL A 373 13.97 -35.12 41.50
N GLY A 374 13.21 -34.92 42.59
CA GLY A 374 12.29 -33.79 42.71
C GLY A 374 12.98 -32.43 42.67
N ILE A 375 14.14 -32.30 43.32
CA ILE A 375 14.95 -31.07 43.32
C ILE A 375 15.56 -30.84 41.93
N VAL A 376 16.04 -31.90 41.27
CA VAL A 376 16.55 -31.82 39.90
C VAL A 376 15.45 -31.37 38.94
N ILE A 377 14.23 -31.91 39.04
CA ILE A 377 13.09 -31.49 38.22
C ILE A 377 12.77 -30.01 38.46
N ALA A 378 12.75 -29.55 39.71
CA ALA A 378 12.44 -28.14 40.04
C ALA A 378 13.49 -27.16 39.46
N ILE A 379 14.77 -27.54 39.43
CA ILE A 379 15.84 -26.71 38.85
C ILE A 379 15.79 -26.73 37.31
N TRP A 380 15.52 -27.89 36.70
CA TRP A 380 15.53 -28.03 35.24
C TRP A 380 14.25 -27.53 34.58
N ALA A 381 13.09 -27.61 35.23
CA ALA A 381 11.80 -27.28 34.61
C ALA A 381 11.71 -25.83 34.06
N PRO A 382 12.13 -24.77 34.80
CA PRO A 382 12.13 -23.41 34.26
C PRO A 382 13.04 -23.26 33.03
N ILE A 383 14.18 -23.94 33.03
CA ILE A 383 15.19 -23.79 31.99
C ILE A 383 14.79 -24.54 30.72
N VAL A 384 14.19 -25.73 30.88
CA VAL A 384 13.56 -26.45 29.76
C VAL A 384 12.42 -25.63 29.16
N LEU A 385 11.64 -24.90 29.97
CA LEU A 385 10.60 -24.02 29.47
C LEU A 385 11.19 -22.86 28.67
N VAL A 386 12.21 -22.17 29.20
CA VAL A 386 12.92 -21.09 28.49
C VAL A 386 13.50 -21.58 27.16
N TYR A 387 14.10 -22.77 27.13
CA TYR A 387 14.66 -23.40 25.92
C TYR A 387 13.65 -23.56 24.76
N PHE A 388 12.35 -23.70 25.05
CA PHE A 388 11.31 -23.75 24.03
C PHE A 388 10.79 -22.36 23.63
N MET A 389 10.95 -21.34 24.47
CA MET A 389 10.46 -19.98 24.22
C MET A 389 11.51 -19.03 23.61
N ASP A 390 12.79 -19.24 23.93
CA ASP A 390 13.92 -18.36 23.57
C ASP A 390 14.09 -18.11 22.06
N VAL A 391 13.57 -19.01 21.21
CA VAL A 391 13.54 -18.88 19.75
C VAL A 391 12.85 -17.60 19.31
N GLN A 392 11.81 -17.16 20.02
CA GLN A 392 11.10 -15.91 19.73
C GLN A 392 11.99 -14.69 19.94
N ILE A 393 12.85 -14.72 20.96
CA ILE A 393 13.79 -13.64 21.28
C ILE A 393 14.83 -13.53 20.16
N TRP A 394 15.46 -14.65 19.79
CA TRP A 394 16.44 -14.69 18.71
C TRP A 394 15.84 -14.29 17.36
N PHE A 395 14.62 -14.74 17.06
CA PHE A 395 13.89 -14.32 15.88
C PHE A 395 13.65 -12.80 15.86
N ALA A 396 13.23 -12.20 16.98
CA ALA A 396 13.01 -10.75 17.05
C ALA A 396 14.30 -9.95 16.82
N ILE A 397 15.43 -10.36 17.42
CA ILE A 397 16.73 -9.72 17.23
C ILE A 397 17.18 -9.80 15.77
N PHE A 398 17.13 -10.99 15.15
CA PHE A 398 17.56 -11.14 13.76
C PHE A 398 16.60 -10.49 12.77
N SER A 399 15.29 -10.54 13.03
CA SER A 399 14.29 -9.88 12.19
C SER A 399 14.47 -8.36 12.19
N THR A 400 14.82 -7.75 13.34
CA THR A 400 15.09 -6.31 13.44
C THR A 400 16.38 -5.93 12.72
N LEU A 401 17.46 -6.69 12.90
CA LEU A 401 18.74 -6.46 12.21
C LEU A 401 18.61 -6.59 10.68
N PHE A 402 18.05 -7.70 10.20
CA PHE A 402 17.85 -7.91 8.76
C PHE A 402 16.84 -6.92 8.19
N GLY A 403 15.80 -6.57 8.95
CA GLY A 403 14.84 -5.52 8.60
C GLY A 403 15.52 -4.16 8.42
N ALA A 404 16.42 -3.78 9.33
CA ALA A 404 17.17 -2.53 9.25
C ALA A 404 18.14 -2.50 8.06
N ILE A 405 18.90 -3.58 7.83
CA ILE A 405 19.81 -3.72 6.69
C ILE A 405 19.02 -3.67 5.38
N TYR A 406 17.94 -4.43 5.27
CA TYR A 406 17.09 -4.44 4.09
C TYR A 406 16.43 -3.08 3.85
N GLY A 407 16.00 -2.39 4.91
CA GLY A 407 15.49 -1.02 4.85
C GLY A 407 16.53 -0.05 4.30
N ALA A 408 17.77 -0.12 4.78
CA ALA A 408 18.87 0.71 4.29
C ALA A 408 19.17 0.45 2.80
N PHE A 409 19.26 -0.81 2.37
CA PHE A 409 19.45 -1.15 0.95
C PHE A 409 18.26 -0.77 0.06
N SER A 410 17.04 -0.88 0.60
CA SER A 410 15.81 -0.41 -0.06
C SER A 410 15.69 1.11 -0.06
N ARG A 411 16.71 1.83 0.42
CA ARG A 411 16.75 3.30 0.56
C ARG A 411 15.58 3.86 1.37
N LEU A 412 14.97 3.05 2.22
CA LEU A 412 13.99 3.43 3.23
C LEU A 412 14.76 4.10 4.37
N GLY A 413 15.24 5.31 4.12
CA GLY A 413 16.11 6.06 5.03
C GLY A 413 15.77 7.54 5.01
N GLU A 414 15.33 8.00 6.18
CA GLU A 414 14.94 9.37 6.54
C GLU A 414 15.96 10.41 6.06
N ILE A 415 15.46 11.50 5.47
CA ILE A 415 16.28 12.61 5.01
C ILE A 415 16.71 13.42 6.23
N ARG A 416 17.93 13.18 6.74
CA ARG A 416 18.43 13.81 7.98
C ARG A 416 19.10 15.16 7.78
N THR A 417 19.47 15.53 6.56
CA THR A 417 20.17 16.81 6.27
C THR A 417 19.62 17.49 5.02
N LEU A 418 19.64 18.82 5.01
CA LEU A 418 19.20 19.64 3.86
C LEU A 418 20.03 19.37 2.60
N GLY A 419 21.32 19.03 2.74
CA GLY A 419 22.16 18.64 1.61
C GLY A 419 21.69 17.34 0.96
N MET A 420 21.31 16.34 1.77
CA MET A 420 20.77 15.08 1.25
C MET A 420 19.38 15.25 0.63
N LEU A 421 18.57 16.19 1.16
CA LEU A 421 17.30 16.58 0.57
C LEU A 421 17.49 17.18 -0.83
N ARG A 422 18.36 18.18 -0.95
CA ARG A 422 18.70 18.86 -2.20
C ARG A 422 19.20 17.87 -3.26
N PHE A 423 20.21 17.08 -2.93
CA PHE A 423 20.77 16.10 -3.87
C PHE A 423 19.72 15.09 -4.37
N LYS A 424 18.86 14.58 -3.47
CA LYS A 424 17.79 13.66 -3.86
C LYS A 424 16.71 14.35 -4.69
N PHE A 425 16.34 15.59 -4.34
CA PHE A 425 15.29 16.33 -5.04
C PHE A 425 15.66 16.62 -6.50
N GLN A 426 16.93 16.92 -6.81
CA GLN A 426 17.41 17.07 -8.19
C GLN A 426 17.13 15.83 -9.06
N ALA A 427 17.13 14.63 -8.46
CA ALA A 427 16.86 13.39 -9.17
C ALA A 427 15.35 13.07 -9.32
N VAL A 428 14.46 13.75 -8.58
CA VAL A 428 13.02 13.47 -8.57
C VAL A 428 12.36 13.74 -9.93
N PRO A 429 12.59 14.88 -10.63
CA PRO A 429 12.03 15.10 -11.96
C PRO A 429 12.41 14.01 -12.98
N LEU A 430 13.65 13.51 -12.91
CA LEU A 430 14.11 12.41 -13.75
C LEU A 430 13.45 11.08 -13.39
N GLY A 431 13.28 10.80 -12.09
CA GLY A 431 12.54 9.63 -11.60
C GLY A 431 11.07 9.67 -12.05
N PHE A 432 10.43 10.83 -11.94
CA PHE A 432 9.08 11.09 -12.43
C PHE A 432 8.96 10.76 -13.92
N ASN A 433 9.80 11.36 -14.77
CA ASN A 433 9.77 11.13 -16.22
C ASN A 433 10.04 9.66 -16.59
N ARG A 434 10.93 8.98 -15.86
CA ARG A 434 11.23 7.56 -16.09
C ARG A 434 10.05 6.65 -15.79
N CYS A 435 9.30 6.94 -14.72
CA CYS A 435 8.30 6.03 -14.17
C CYS A 435 6.89 6.36 -14.67
N LEU A 436 6.50 7.64 -14.66
CA LEU A 436 5.12 8.09 -14.86
C LEU A 436 4.81 8.63 -16.25
N LEU A 437 5.81 8.97 -17.07
CA LEU A 437 5.59 9.37 -18.46
C LEU A 437 5.89 8.24 -19.45
N PRO A 438 5.07 8.08 -20.51
CA PRO A 438 5.27 7.08 -21.54
C PRO A 438 6.38 7.50 -22.50
N LEU A 439 7.65 7.42 -22.07
CA LEU A 439 8.81 7.72 -22.91
C LEU A 439 9.32 6.48 -23.65
N ALA A 440 9.61 6.62 -24.95
CA ALA A 440 10.28 5.59 -25.73
C ALA A 440 11.67 5.29 -25.13
N LYS A 441 12.06 4.01 -25.08
CA LYS A 441 13.32 3.57 -24.43
C LYS A 441 14.56 4.24 -25.04
N LYS A 442 14.54 4.53 -26.35
CA LYS A 442 15.59 5.26 -27.08
C LYS A 442 15.71 6.73 -26.65
N ASP A 443 14.58 7.40 -26.39
CA ASP A 443 14.55 8.80 -25.96
C ASP A 443 14.96 8.95 -24.49
N LEU A 444 14.72 7.93 -23.68
CA LEU A 444 15.19 7.87 -22.30
C LEU A 444 16.71 7.59 -22.24
N ASP A 445 17.22 6.67 -23.05
CA ASP A 445 18.65 6.37 -23.13
C ASP A 445 19.44 7.55 -23.73
N SER A 446 18.87 8.32 -24.66
CA SER A 446 19.46 9.57 -25.14
C SER A 446 19.40 10.67 -24.07
N LYS A 447 18.29 10.82 -23.33
CA LYS A 447 18.16 11.72 -22.16
C LYS A 447 19.21 11.41 -21.08
N ILE A 448 19.42 10.13 -20.74
CA ILE A 448 20.37 9.67 -19.72
C ILE A 448 21.82 9.76 -20.22
N LYS A 449 22.09 9.46 -21.51
CA LYS A 449 23.44 9.63 -22.08
C LYS A 449 23.80 11.11 -22.22
N ALA A 450 22.85 11.98 -22.55
CA ALA A 450 23.06 13.43 -22.63
C ALA A 450 23.35 14.06 -21.27
N SER A 451 22.81 13.53 -20.16
CA SER A 451 23.16 14.03 -18.82
C SER A 451 24.64 13.82 -18.48
N ASN A 452 25.24 12.73 -18.96
CA ASN A 452 26.60 12.29 -18.61
C ASN A 452 27.68 12.64 -19.66
N PHE A 453 27.33 13.32 -20.76
CA PHE A 453 28.26 13.64 -21.86
C PHE A 453 28.69 15.12 -21.83
N VAL A 454 30.00 15.37 -22.03
CA VAL A 454 30.59 16.71 -22.24
C VAL A 454 30.90 16.84 -23.74
N GLY A 455 30.14 17.67 -24.45
CA GLY A 455 30.23 17.84 -25.90
C GLY A 455 30.08 19.31 -26.34
N PRO A 456 30.16 19.61 -27.65
CA PRO A 456 30.24 20.98 -28.18
C PRO A 456 28.98 21.86 -27.90
N PRO A 457 29.09 23.21 -28.00
CA PRO A 457 28.09 24.19 -27.52
C PRO A 457 26.67 24.04 -28.06
N GLN A 458 26.50 23.56 -29.30
CA GLN A 458 25.18 23.35 -29.91
C GLN A 458 24.41 22.20 -29.24
N LEU A 459 25.11 21.14 -28.79
CA LEU A 459 24.52 20.02 -28.05
C LEU A 459 24.16 20.40 -26.60
N LEU A 460 24.91 21.34 -26.00
CA LEU A 460 24.59 21.90 -24.68
C LEU A 460 23.26 22.66 -24.67
N ARG A 461 22.96 23.41 -25.74
CA ARG A 461 21.67 24.12 -25.87
C ARG A 461 20.49 23.15 -25.97
N GLN A 462 20.64 22.06 -26.72
CA GLN A 462 19.63 21.01 -26.83
C GLN A 462 19.46 20.23 -25.51
N LYS A 463 20.55 20.01 -24.76
CA LYS A 463 20.54 19.42 -23.41
C LYS A 463 19.77 20.28 -22.41
N ASN A 464 19.98 21.60 -22.42
CA ASN A 464 19.30 22.53 -21.53
C ASN A 464 17.79 22.60 -21.82
N LEU A 465 17.40 22.64 -23.09
CA LEU A 465 15.98 22.59 -23.50
C LEU A 465 15.28 21.30 -23.02
N LEU A 466 15.94 20.14 -23.17
CA LEU A 466 15.40 18.86 -22.74
C LEU A 466 15.27 18.74 -21.22
N HIS A 467 16.22 19.34 -20.50
CA HIS A 467 16.20 19.42 -19.05
C HIS A 467 15.07 20.35 -18.56
N TRP A 468 14.88 21.52 -19.18
CA TRP A 468 13.78 22.43 -18.86
C TRP A 468 12.42 21.83 -19.14
N LYS A 469 12.26 21.14 -20.28
CA LYS A 469 11.02 20.41 -20.58
C LYS A 469 10.71 19.36 -19.51
N THR A 470 11.71 18.61 -19.06
CA THR A 470 11.55 17.61 -17.99
C THR A 470 11.10 18.24 -16.67
N ILE A 471 11.63 19.43 -16.34
CA ILE A 471 11.25 20.16 -15.13
C ILE A 471 9.85 20.76 -15.26
N ALA A 472 9.47 21.24 -16.45
CA ALA A 472 8.14 21.76 -16.71
C ALA A 472 7.06 20.66 -16.64
N GLU A 473 7.31 19.49 -17.25
CA GLU A 473 6.43 18.31 -17.13
C GLU A 473 6.26 17.90 -15.65
N PHE A 474 7.36 17.89 -14.89
CA PHE A 474 7.33 17.60 -13.46
C PHE A 474 6.58 18.67 -12.66
N SER A 475 6.75 19.96 -12.97
CA SER A 475 6.12 21.06 -12.23
C SER A 475 4.59 21.02 -12.36
N GLN A 476 4.04 20.58 -13.50
CA GLN A 476 2.60 20.35 -13.66
C GLN A 476 2.05 19.41 -12.59
N VAL A 477 2.64 18.23 -12.46
CA VAL A 477 2.20 17.23 -11.48
C VAL A 477 2.51 17.64 -10.06
N TRP A 478 3.72 18.15 -9.83
CA TRP A 478 4.16 18.56 -8.51
C TRP A 478 3.26 19.64 -7.92
N ASN A 479 2.95 20.68 -8.70
CA ASN A 479 2.11 21.76 -8.21
C ASN A 479 0.67 21.31 -7.95
N GLU A 480 0.07 20.47 -8.80
CA GLU A 480 -1.26 19.90 -8.51
C GLU A 480 -1.24 19.05 -7.23
N PHE A 481 -0.16 18.30 -6.99
CA PHE A 481 0.03 17.59 -5.73
C PHE A 481 0.09 18.57 -4.53
N ILE A 482 0.88 19.65 -4.62
CA ILE A 482 0.94 20.67 -3.56
C ILE A 482 -0.43 21.34 -3.35
N TYR A 483 -1.17 21.65 -4.42
CA TYR A 483 -2.50 22.22 -4.33
C TYR A 483 -3.50 21.25 -3.68
N SER A 484 -3.43 19.95 -4.01
CA SER A 484 -4.26 18.93 -3.34
C SER A 484 -4.03 18.91 -1.83
N MET A 485 -2.77 18.94 -1.39
CA MET A 485 -2.45 19.03 0.04
C MET A 485 -2.97 20.32 0.69
N ARG A 486 -2.93 21.44 -0.04
CA ARG A 486 -3.52 22.71 0.45
C ARG A 486 -5.04 22.62 0.57
N MET A 487 -5.71 22.00 -0.40
CA MET A 487 -7.18 21.80 -0.38
C MET A 487 -7.64 20.82 0.70
N GLU A 488 -6.77 19.87 1.08
CA GLU A 488 -6.97 18.99 2.24
C GLU A 488 -6.63 19.66 3.59
N ASP A 489 -6.14 20.90 3.57
CA ASP A 489 -5.70 21.68 4.74
C ASP A 489 -4.48 21.11 5.48
N LEU A 490 -3.69 20.25 4.82
CA LEU A 490 -2.46 19.71 5.39
C LEU A 490 -1.33 20.74 5.43
N ILE A 491 -1.35 21.74 4.55
CA ILE A 491 -0.33 22.80 4.45
C ILE A 491 -0.97 24.19 4.48
N SER A 492 -0.23 25.19 4.96
CA SER A 492 -0.64 26.61 4.94
C SER A 492 -0.42 27.25 3.56
N ASN A 493 -0.94 28.47 3.34
CA ASN A 493 -0.62 29.24 2.13
C ASN A 493 0.88 29.52 2.01
N ARG A 494 1.55 29.78 3.13
CA ARG A 494 3.01 29.98 3.17
C ARG A 494 3.76 28.71 2.78
N ASP A 495 3.40 27.55 3.32
CA ASP A 495 4.04 26.28 2.98
C ASP A 495 3.81 25.91 1.52
N ARG A 496 2.61 26.17 0.99
CA ARG A 496 2.31 26.05 -0.44
C ARG A 496 3.29 26.88 -1.28
N ASP A 497 3.40 28.18 -1.00
CA ASP A 497 4.24 29.10 -1.78
C ASP A 497 5.75 28.76 -1.70
N LEU A 498 6.17 28.14 -0.59
CA LEU A 498 7.53 27.61 -0.43
C LEU A 498 7.78 26.35 -1.26
N LEU A 499 6.76 25.53 -1.54
CA LEU A 499 6.87 24.23 -2.22
C LEU A 499 6.63 24.31 -3.73
N LEU A 500 5.92 25.32 -4.22
CA LEU A 500 5.57 25.47 -5.64
C LEU A 500 6.80 25.66 -6.54
N VAL A 501 6.72 25.09 -7.75
CA VAL A 501 7.70 25.22 -8.83
C VAL A 501 7.06 26.05 -9.95
N PRO A 502 7.60 27.20 -10.37
CA PRO A 502 7.00 28.00 -11.42
C PRO A 502 6.86 27.25 -12.75
N TYR A 503 5.75 27.49 -13.46
CA TYR A 503 5.57 27.11 -14.86
C TYR A 503 6.31 28.17 -15.71
N SER A 504 7.63 27.98 -15.90
CA SER A 504 8.56 28.80 -16.69
C SER A 504 8.30 30.32 -16.75
N SER A 505 9.04 31.12 -15.97
CA SER A 505 8.76 32.56 -15.87
C SER A 505 9.59 33.48 -16.79
N GLY A 506 10.03 33.04 -17.97
CA GLY A 506 10.94 33.83 -18.82
C GLY A 506 12.34 34.05 -18.23
N VAL A 507 12.66 33.28 -17.18
CA VAL A 507 13.93 33.30 -16.44
C VAL A 507 14.88 32.26 -17.04
N SER A 508 16.17 32.59 -17.14
CA SER A 508 17.19 31.79 -17.83
C SER A 508 17.66 30.54 -17.07
N VAL A 509 17.25 30.40 -15.80
CA VAL A 509 17.65 29.32 -14.89
C VAL A 509 16.48 28.51 -14.36
N VAL A 510 16.78 27.31 -13.84
CA VAL A 510 15.78 26.46 -13.20
C VAL A 510 15.31 27.09 -11.89
N GLN A 511 14.02 27.36 -11.82
CA GLN A 511 13.38 27.97 -10.65
C GLN A 511 13.01 26.90 -9.61
N TRP A 512 13.98 26.54 -8.76
CA TRP A 512 13.75 25.57 -7.69
C TRP A 512 12.78 26.11 -6.63
N PRO A 513 12.04 25.25 -5.92
CA PRO A 513 11.20 25.66 -4.80
C PRO A 513 11.97 26.50 -3.75
N PRO A 514 11.41 27.62 -3.23
CA PRO A 514 12.11 28.50 -2.30
C PRO A 514 12.65 27.80 -1.05
N PHE A 515 11.98 26.75 -0.56
CA PHE A 515 12.51 25.98 0.59
C PHE A 515 13.88 25.35 0.29
N LEU A 516 14.13 24.87 -0.93
CA LEU A 516 15.44 24.35 -1.32
C LEU A 516 16.49 25.46 -1.43
N LEU A 517 16.08 26.70 -1.67
CA LEU A 517 16.96 27.86 -1.84
C LEU A 517 17.24 28.61 -0.53
N ALA A 518 16.71 28.11 0.59
CA ALA A 518 16.90 28.70 1.91
C ALA A 518 18.37 29.03 2.20
N SER A 519 18.58 30.26 2.69
CA SER A 519 19.86 30.86 3.05
C SER A 519 20.87 31.06 1.91
N LYS A 520 20.57 30.67 0.66
CA LYS A 520 21.54 30.79 -0.46
C LYS A 520 21.85 32.23 -0.83
N ILE A 521 20.83 33.10 -0.92
CA ILE A 521 21.03 34.50 -1.27
C ILE A 521 21.79 35.26 -0.17
N PRO A 522 21.42 35.15 1.14
CA PRO A 522 22.23 35.73 2.21
C PRO A 522 23.68 35.28 2.20
N ILE A 523 23.94 33.98 1.99
CA ILE A 523 25.31 33.45 1.89
C ILE A 523 26.04 34.04 0.68
N ALA A 524 25.38 34.17 -0.48
CA ALA A 524 25.97 34.80 -1.66
C ALA A 524 26.30 36.29 -1.43
N LEU A 525 25.43 37.01 -0.71
CA LEU A 525 25.66 38.40 -0.33
C LEU A 525 26.84 38.55 0.64
N ASP A 526 26.94 37.68 1.65
CA ASP A 526 28.07 37.66 2.59
C ASP A 526 29.38 37.30 1.87
N MET A 527 29.34 36.32 0.96
CA MET A 527 30.48 35.97 0.11
C MET A 527 30.94 37.13 -0.77
N ALA A 528 30.01 37.91 -1.32
CA ALA A 528 30.32 39.09 -2.14
C ALA A 528 30.88 40.24 -1.29
N LYS A 529 30.30 40.49 -0.11
CA LYS A 529 30.76 41.53 0.83
C LYS A 529 32.19 41.28 1.32
N ASP A 530 32.49 40.04 1.68
CA ASP A 530 33.79 39.66 2.25
C ASP A 530 34.85 39.36 1.17
N PHE A 531 34.50 39.50 -0.11
CA PHE A 531 35.42 39.22 -1.21
C PHE A 531 36.49 40.32 -1.33
N LYS A 532 37.77 39.92 -1.21
CA LYS A 532 38.94 40.81 -1.33
C LYS A 532 39.80 40.56 -2.57
N GLY A 533 39.37 39.65 -3.45
CA GLY A 533 40.10 39.34 -4.67
C GLY A 533 39.92 40.42 -5.74
N LYS A 534 40.84 40.44 -6.73
CA LYS A 534 40.77 41.36 -7.88
C LYS A 534 40.16 40.72 -9.14
N ASP A 535 39.97 39.40 -9.12
CA ASP A 535 39.49 38.62 -10.26
C ASP A 535 38.03 38.18 -10.04
N ASP A 536 37.15 38.61 -10.93
CA ASP A 536 35.73 38.21 -10.99
C ASP A 536 35.58 36.69 -11.05
N ASP A 537 36.42 36.02 -11.86
CA ASP A 537 36.39 34.58 -12.12
C ASP A 537 36.33 33.73 -10.84
N TYR A 538 37.04 34.13 -9.79
CA TYR A 538 37.07 33.36 -8.55
C TYR A 538 35.75 33.48 -7.78
N LEU A 539 35.17 34.68 -7.71
CA LEU A 539 33.87 34.90 -7.05
C LEU A 539 32.76 34.18 -7.81
N PHE A 540 32.71 34.33 -9.14
CA PHE A 540 31.72 33.66 -9.97
C PHE A 540 31.87 32.14 -9.93
N ARG A 541 33.10 31.58 -9.94
CA ARG A 541 33.30 30.13 -9.76
C ARG A 541 32.81 29.64 -8.40
N LYS A 542 33.00 30.42 -7.34
CA LYS A 542 32.50 30.06 -6.00
C LYS A 542 30.97 30.06 -5.95
N ILE A 543 30.32 31.05 -6.58
CA ILE A 543 28.86 31.11 -6.69
C ILE A 543 28.31 29.98 -7.57
N THR A 544 28.98 29.69 -8.69
CA THR A 544 28.59 28.67 -9.67
C THR A 544 28.89 27.25 -9.20
N SER A 545 29.72 27.06 -8.17
CA SER A 545 30.03 25.74 -7.61
C SER A 545 28.82 25.03 -6.99
N ASP A 546 27.77 25.78 -6.65
CA ASP A 546 26.52 25.27 -6.11
C ASP A 546 25.36 25.66 -7.04
N ASP A 547 24.84 24.68 -7.78
CA ASP A 547 23.76 24.86 -8.76
C ASP A 547 22.53 25.59 -8.18
N TYR A 548 22.21 25.35 -6.91
CA TYR A 548 21.09 26.00 -6.24
C TYR A 548 21.39 27.46 -5.93
N MET A 549 22.61 27.78 -5.52
CA MET A 549 23.03 29.16 -5.25
C MET A 549 23.10 29.96 -6.54
N HIS A 550 23.68 29.39 -7.60
CA HIS A 550 23.70 29.97 -8.94
C HIS A 550 22.29 30.27 -9.45
N SER A 551 21.39 29.28 -9.38
CA SER A 551 19.99 29.46 -9.82
C SER A 551 19.27 30.53 -8.99
N ALA A 552 19.44 30.55 -7.67
CA ALA A 552 18.80 31.55 -6.81
C ALA A 552 19.25 32.99 -7.09
N VAL A 553 20.54 33.20 -7.35
CA VAL A 553 21.10 34.54 -7.61
C VAL A 553 20.59 35.08 -8.94
N ILE A 554 20.63 34.28 -10.01
CA ILE A 554 20.15 34.71 -11.34
C ILE A 554 18.64 34.91 -11.32
N GLU A 555 17.89 33.99 -10.71
CA GLU A 555 16.44 34.11 -10.56
C GLU A 555 16.06 35.39 -9.80
N CYS A 556 16.77 35.71 -8.72
CA CYS A 556 16.53 36.93 -7.94
C CYS A 556 16.74 38.19 -8.78
N TYR A 557 17.80 38.23 -9.60
CA TYR A 557 18.10 39.37 -10.47
C TYR A 557 17.06 39.54 -11.57
N GLU A 558 16.77 38.49 -12.33
CA GLU A 558 15.83 38.55 -13.46
C GLU A 558 14.39 38.80 -12.99
N THR A 559 13.97 38.17 -11.88
CA THR A 559 12.63 38.41 -11.31
C THR A 559 12.50 39.84 -10.79
N LEU A 560 13.54 40.39 -10.16
CA LEU A 560 13.54 41.79 -9.70
C LEU A 560 13.45 42.76 -10.89
N ARG A 561 14.24 42.52 -11.94
CA ARG A 561 14.19 43.29 -13.19
C ARG A 561 12.77 43.30 -13.76
N ASP A 562 12.15 42.13 -13.89
CA ASP A 562 10.83 41.98 -14.49
C ASP A 562 9.74 42.65 -13.63
N ILE A 563 9.82 42.56 -12.29
CA ILE A 563 8.86 43.21 -11.38
C ILE A 563 8.96 44.73 -11.48
N ILE A 564 10.17 45.29 -11.43
CA ILE A 564 10.36 46.74 -11.51
C ILE A 564 9.97 47.24 -12.90
N TYR A 565 10.41 46.56 -13.97
CA TYR A 565 10.08 46.95 -15.34
C TYR A 565 8.56 46.99 -15.57
N ALA A 566 7.83 45.98 -15.07
CA ALA A 566 6.37 45.95 -15.16
C ALA A 566 5.72 47.08 -14.35
N LEU A 567 6.28 47.44 -13.18
CA LEU A 567 5.73 48.46 -12.30
C LEU A 567 5.88 49.89 -12.86
N LEU A 568 6.88 50.16 -13.70
CA LEU A 568 7.12 51.49 -14.27
C LEU A 568 6.21 51.77 -15.48
N GLU A 569 5.50 52.90 -15.47
CA GLU A 569 4.69 53.36 -16.61
C GLU A 569 5.49 54.23 -17.59
N ASP A 570 6.37 55.10 -17.07
CA ASP A 570 7.12 56.06 -17.88
C ASP A 570 8.27 55.39 -18.66
N GLU A 571 8.34 55.62 -19.97
CA GLU A 571 9.41 55.06 -20.83
C GLU A 571 10.80 55.61 -20.47
N SER A 572 10.89 56.82 -19.92
CA SER A 572 12.15 57.39 -19.43
C SER A 572 12.73 56.57 -18.27
N ASP A 573 11.88 56.15 -17.33
CA ASP A 573 12.28 55.37 -16.17
C ASP A 573 12.63 53.92 -16.57
N ARG A 574 11.89 53.36 -17.55
CA ARG A 574 12.22 52.07 -18.18
C ARG A 574 13.57 52.09 -18.88
N MET A 575 13.91 53.19 -19.57
CA MET A 575 15.22 53.35 -20.23
C MET A 575 16.37 53.37 -19.22
N ILE A 576 16.18 54.03 -18.06
CA ILE A 576 17.18 54.01 -16.99
C ILE A 576 17.39 52.59 -16.47
N LEU A 577 16.31 51.84 -16.21
CA LEU A 577 16.40 50.44 -15.78
C LEU A 577 17.11 49.56 -16.82
N ARG A 578 16.80 49.73 -18.12
CA ARG A 578 17.47 49.01 -19.21
C ARG A 578 18.97 49.31 -19.26
N ASN A 579 19.37 50.57 -19.08
CA ASN A 579 20.79 50.96 -19.07
C ASN A 579 21.54 50.33 -17.87
N ILE A 580 20.90 50.28 -16.70
CA ILE A 580 21.47 49.60 -15.52
C ILE A 580 21.65 48.10 -15.81
N CYS A 581 20.63 47.44 -16.36
CA CYS A 581 20.71 46.03 -16.72
C CYS A 581 21.80 45.76 -17.76
N TYR A 582 21.88 46.61 -18.79
CA TYR A 582 22.90 46.52 -19.84
C TYR A 582 24.32 46.65 -19.27
N GLU A 583 24.56 47.61 -18.36
CA GLU A 583 25.88 47.75 -17.72
C GLU A 583 26.24 46.55 -16.82
N VAL A 584 25.25 45.95 -16.15
CA VAL A 584 25.45 44.71 -15.37
C VAL A 584 25.86 43.56 -16.31
N GLU A 585 25.09 43.30 -17.36
CA GLU A 585 25.33 42.22 -18.32
C GLU A 585 26.68 42.39 -19.04
N GLN A 586 26.97 43.59 -19.56
CA GLN A 586 28.26 43.90 -20.20
C GLN A 586 29.45 43.77 -19.25
N SER A 587 29.28 44.11 -17.97
CA SER A 587 30.37 44.00 -17.00
C SER A 587 30.67 42.57 -16.62
N ILE A 588 29.65 41.69 -16.64
CA ILE A 588 29.81 40.24 -16.46
C ILE A 588 30.51 39.64 -17.69
N GLU A 589 30.09 39.97 -18.91
CA GLU A 589 30.72 39.45 -20.14
C GLU A 589 32.19 39.86 -20.29
N GLN A 590 32.55 41.06 -19.83
CA GLN A 590 33.90 41.61 -19.91
C GLN A 590 34.78 41.29 -18.69
N ASN A 591 34.31 40.47 -17.73
CA ASN A 591 35.01 40.13 -16.49
C ASN A 591 35.54 41.36 -15.71
N ARG A 592 34.71 42.40 -15.61
CA ARG A 592 35.04 43.68 -14.94
C ARG A 592 34.01 44.13 -13.91
N PHE A 593 33.13 43.22 -13.48
CA PHE A 593 32.03 43.46 -12.57
C PHE A 593 32.49 44.03 -11.22
N ILE A 594 33.52 43.47 -10.59
CA ILE A 594 34.01 43.94 -9.27
C ILE A 594 34.66 45.33 -9.36
N ASN A 595 35.19 45.70 -10.53
CA ASN A 595 35.75 47.03 -10.76
C ASN A 595 34.66 48.10 -10.96
N ARG A 596 33.48 47.71 -11.45
CA ARG A 596 32.37 48.61 -11.81
C ARG A 596 31.29 48.72 -10.72
N PHE A 597 31.17 47.70 -9.86
CA PHE A 597 30.15 47.61 -8.83
C PHE A 597 30.78 47.37 -7.45
N LYS A 598 30.37 48.13 -6.43
CA LYS A 598 30.82 47.95 -5.04
C LYS A 598 30.01 46.87 -4.35
N MET A 599 30.67 45.75 -4.02
CA MET A 599 30.02 44.60 -3.38
C MET A 599 29.64 44.83 -1.90
N SER A 600 30.28 45.81 -1.22
CA SER A 600 30.04 46.10 0.20
C SER A 600 28.61 46.57 0.51
N GLU A 601 27.96 47.22 -0.45
CA GLU A 601 26.65 47.85 -0.30
C GLU A 601 25.48 46.95 -0.72
N LEU A 602 25.75 45.76 -1.31
CA LEU A 602 24.72 44.81 -1.71
C LEU A 602 23.83 44.30 -0.54
N PRO A 603 24.36 44.05 0.68
CA PRO A 603 23.52 43.70 1.82
C PRO A 603 22.53 44.82 2.20
N GLN A 604 22.94 46.09 2.09
CA GLN A 604 22.06 47.24 2.35
C GLN A 604 20.92 47.32 1.33
N LEU A 605 21.24 47.10 0.05
CA LEU A 605 20.22 46.99 -1.01
C LEU A 605 19.24 45.85 -0.73
N SER A 606 19.73 44.67 -0.33
CA SER A 606 18.88 43.51 0.02
C SER A 606 17.88 43.83 1.13
N GLU A 607 18.29 44.54 2.18
CA GLU A 607 17.39 44.93 3.28
C GLU A 607 16.32 45.96 2.84
N LYS A 608 16.67 46.89 1.94
CA LYS A 608 15.71 47.85 1.36
C LYS A 608 14.73 47.16 0.41
N LEU A 609 15.20 46.22 -0.42
CA LEU A 609 14.38 45.38 -1.28
C LEU A 609 13.35 44.55 -0.48
N LYS A 610 13.75 43.96 0.65
CA LYS A 610 12.82 43.23 1.53
C LYS A 610 11.68 44.13 2.02
N LYS A 611 11.97 45.38 2.40
CA LYS A 611 10.95 46.35 2.82
C LYS A 611 10.02 46.73 1.68
N PHE A 612 10.57 47.00 0.50
CA PHE A 612 9.81 47.31 -0.71
C PHE A 612 8.81 46.20 -1.07
N LEU A 613 9.28 44.94 -1.13
CA LEU A 613 8.42 43.80 -1.43
C LEU A 613 7.33 43.59 -0.37
N LYS A 614 7.64 43.86 0.90
CA LYS A 614 6.64 43.80 1.98
C LYS A 614 5.53 44.84 1.77
N PHE A 615 5.87 46.06 1.33
CA PHE A 615 4.88 47.09 1.02
C PHE A 615 4.01 46.72 -0.19
N LEU A 616 4.59 46.07 -1.21
CA LEU A 616 3.82 45.56 -2.36
C LEU A 616 2.83 44.45 -2.00
N LEU A 617 3.09 43.69 -0.93
CA LEU A 617 2.24 42.57 -0.50
C LEU A 617 1.17 42.96 0.54
N ALA A 618 1.27 44.15 1.15
CA ALA A 618 0.31 44.61 2.15
C ALA A 618 -1.10 44.83 1.54
N GLU A 619 -2.15 44.63 2.35
CA GLU A 619 -3.51 45.04 1.95
C GLU A 619 -3.52 46.55 1.72
N ARG A 620 -4.12 47.00 0.61
CA ARG A 620 -4.06 48.41 0.23
C ARG A 620 -4.98 49.26 1.09
N ASP A 621 -4.37 50.15 1.85
CA ASP A 621 -4.98 51.38 2.33
C ASP A 621 -4.51 52.55 1.46
N TYR A 622 -5.30 53.63 1.39
CA TYR A 622 -4.98 54.88 0.68
C TYR A 622 -3.61 55.49 1.07
N PHE A 623 -3.03 55.08 2.21
CA PHE A 623 -1.74 55.54 2.74
C PHE A 623 -0.51 54.74 2.28
N SER A 624 -0.70 53.67 1.49
CA SER A 624 0.38 52.74 1.10
C SER A 624 1.16 53.16 -0.16
N GLU A 625 0.58 53.99 -1.03
CA GLU A 625 1.20 54.36 -2.32
C GLU A 625 2.48 55.22 -2.18
N PRO A 626 2.53 56.27 -1.33
CA PRO A 626 3.74 57.07 -1.15
C PRO A 626 4.90 56.28 -0.55
N LEU A 627 4.59 55.26 0.28
CA LEU A 627 5.59 54.39 0.89
C LEU A 627 6.27 53.48 -0.14
N ILE A 628 5.52 53.00 -1.12
CA ILE A 628 6.04 52.18 -2.23
C ILE A 628 6.92 53.03 -3.13
N ILE A 629 6.46 54.23 -3.51
CA ILE A 629 7.22 55.17 -4.35
C ILE A 629 8.55 55.54 -3.67
N ASN A 630 8.49 55.97 -2.40
CA ASN A 630 9.69 56.30 -1.64
C ASN A 630 10.65 55.10 -1.53
N ALA A 631 10.13 53.89 -1.31
CA ALA A 631 10.97 52.70 -1.22
C ALA A 631 11.66 52.38 -2.56
N LEU A 632 10.96 52.53 -3.69
CA LEU A 632 11.52 52.34 -5.03
C LEU A 632 12.60 53.39 -5.35
N GLN A 633 12.33 54.67 -5.08
CA GLN A 633 13.30 55.75 -5.28
C GLN A 633 14.57 55.52 -4.46
N ASN A 634 14.43 55.13 -3.18
CA ASN A 634 15.57 54.75 -2.34
C ASN A 634 16.37 53.58 -2.91
N ILE A 635 15.71 52.57 -3.49
CA ILE A 635 16.38 51.42 -4.13
C ILE A 635 17.18 51.89 -5.35
N MET A 636 16.58 52.70 -6.22
CA MET A 636 17.23 53.21 -7.41
C MET A 636 18.41 54.13 -7.06
N GLU A 637 18.27 54.95 -6.02
CA GLU A 637 19.33 55.82 -5.53
C GLU A 637 20.54 55.02 -5.03
N ILE A 638 20.32 53.99 -4.20
CA ILE A 638 21.39 53.10 -3.70
C ILE A 638 22.10 52.40 -4.87
N ILE A 639 21.36 51.95 -5.88
CA ILE A 639 21.96 51.30 -7.05
C ILE A 639 22.89 52.29 -7.80
N MET A 640 22.42 53.52 -8.05
CA MET A 640 23.13 54.48 -8.90
C MET A 640 24.25 55.25 -8.18
N GLN A 641 24.11 55.55 -6.89
CA GLN A 641 25.08 56.33 -6.12
C GLN A 641 26.06 55.47 -5.31
N ASP A 642 25.56 54.41 -4.67
CA ASP A 642 26.35 53.64 -3.70
C ASP A 642 27.00 52.41 -4.33
N ILE A 643 26.28 51.71 -5.21
CA ILE A 643 26.74 50.46 -5.82
C ILE A 643 27.53 50.70 -7.11
N MET A 644 27.00 51.46 -8.07
CA MET A 644 27.66 51.69 -9.36
C MET A 644 28.74 52.79 -9.27
N VAL A 645 29.97 52.50 -9.74
CA VAL A 645 31.08 53.47 -9.71
C VAL A 645 30.87 54.63 -10.70
N ASP A 646 30.21 54.39 -11.84
CA ASP A 646 29.89 55.37 -12.89
C ASP A 646 28.38 55.66 -13.03
N GLY A 647 27.56 55.34 -12.01
CA GLY A 647 26.09 55.36 -12.13
C GLY A 647 25.48 56.73 -12.46
N LEU A 648 26.12 57.83 -12.04
CA LEU A 648 25.68 59.20 -12.33
C LEU A 648 25.77 59.58 -13.82
N LYS A 649 26.68 58.96 -14.59
CA LYS A 649 26.79 59.20 -16.05
C LYS A 649 25.58 58.64 -16.83
N ILE A 650 24.94 57.60 -16.30
CA ILE A 650 23.71 57.02 -16.88
C ILE A 650 22.54 57.99 -16.71
N LEU A 651 22.51 58.74 -15.59
CA LEU A 651 21.58 59.84 -15.38
C LEU A 651 21.80 60.95 -16.41
N GLU A 652 23.05 61.40 -16.58
CA GLU A 652 23.44 62.48 -17.50
C GLU A 652 23.12 62.16 -18.97
N GLY A 653 23.29 60.90 -19.41
CA GLY A 653 22.90 60.47 -20.76
C GLY A 653 21.40 60.50 -21.01
N ALA A 654 20.57 60.28 -19.98
CA ALA A 654 19.11 60.36 -20.08
C ALA A 654 18.58 61.82 -20.05
N HIS A 655 19.35 62.76 -19.50
CA HIS A 655 18.99 64.20 -19.48
C HIS A 655 18.94 64.83 -20.87
N HIS A 656 19.61 64.26 -21.88
CA HIS A 656 19.63 64.80 -23.24
C HIS A 656 18.41 64.40 -24.10
N ALA A 657 17.51 63.54 -23.61
CA ALA A 657 16.39 63.03 -24.38
C ALA A 657 15.04 63.77 -24.18
N GLN A 658 14.92 64.68 -23.20
CA GLN A 658 13.63 65.30 -22.88
C GLN A 658 13.76 66.80 -22.57
N TYR A 659 13.43 67.63 -23.57
CA TYR A 659 13.09 69.04 -23.35
C TYR A 659 11.67 69.11 -22.79
N GLY A 660 11.53 69.29 -21.46
CA GLY A 660 10.28 69.75 -20.84
C GLY A 660 9.86 69.03 -19.55
N LYS A 661 9.74 69.81 -18.46
CA LYS A 661 9.25 69.50 -17.11
C LYS A 661 10.00 68.44 -16.31
N ILE A 662 10.57 68.88 -15.18
CA ILE A 662 11.06 68.02 -14.10
C ILE A 662 9.83 67.47 -13.36
N GLU A 663 9.20 66.43 -13.90
CA GLU A 663 8.40 65.53 -13.06
C GLU A 663 9.39 64.74 -12.17
N GLN A 664 9.05 64.54 -10.89
CA GLN A 664 9.87 63.74 -9.99
C GLN A 664 9.87 62.29 -10.51
N ARG A 665 11.06 61.71 -10.68
CA ARG A 665 11.22 60.39 -11.33
C ARG A 665 10.69 59.25 -10.46
N PHE A 666 10.23 58.17 -11.08
CA PHE A 666 9.70 56.96 -10.42
C PHE A 666 8.40 57.17 -9.61
N GLU A 667 7.60 58.20 -9.93
CA GLU A 667 6.31 58.46 -9.27
C GLU A 667 5.13 57.70 -9.89
N ARG A 668 5.08 57.56 -11.22
CA ARG A 668 3.97 56.89 -11.92
C ARG A 668 4.17 55.38 -11.99
N LEU A 669 3.51 54.69 -11.07
CA LEU A 669 3.55 53.25 -10.95
C LEU A 669 2.24 52.60 -11.42
N ALA A 670 2.37 51.50 -12.15
CA ALA A 670 1.27 50.69 -12.67
C ALA A 670 0.61 49.88 -11.54
N PHE A 671 -0.11 50.58 -10.67
CA PHE A 671 -0.80 49.99 -9.53
C PHE A 671 -1.92 49.01 -9.95
N GLN A 672 -2.36 49.00 -11.21
CA GLN A 672 -3.33 48.00 -11.71
C GLN A 672 -2.74 46.57 -11.72
N LEU A 673 -1.42 46.41 -11.86
CA LEU A 673 -0.72 45.10 -11.80
C LEU A 673 -0.79 44.46 -10.41
N THR A 674 -0.92 45.31 -9.39
CA THR A 674 -1.73 45.15 -8.19
C THR A 674 -2.65 43.92 -8.09
N LEU A 675 -3.54 43.86 -9.06
CA LEU A 675 -4.70 42.97 -9.10
C LEU A 675 -4.41 41.70 -9.92
N ASN A 676 -3.30 41.69 -10.67
CA ASN A 676 -2.91 40.53 -11.46
C ASN A 676 -2.29 39.45 -10.55
N LYS A 677 -2.96 38.31 -10.48
CA LYS A 677 -2.56 37.16 -9.65
C LYS A 677 -1.16 36.65 -9.99
N SER A 678 -0.82 36.53 -11.27
CA SER A 678 0.49 35.99 -11.70
C SER A 678 1.64 36.94 -11.34
N TRP A 679 1.41 38.25 -11.42
CA TRP A 679 2.39 39.25 -11.00
C TRP A 679 2.58 39.22 -9.47
N LYS A 680 1.48 39.15 -8.71
CA LYS A 680 1.53 39.02 -7.25
C LYS A 680 2.29 37.76 -6.81
N GLU A 681 2.10 36.63 -7.50
CA GLU A 681 2.85 35.39 -7.24
C GLU A 681 4.37 35.57 -7.45
N LYS A 682 4.80 36.32 -8.48
CA LYS A 682 6.22 36.68 -8.67
C LYS A 682 6.77 37.51 -7.50
N VAL A 683 5.99 38.49 -7.00
CA VAL A 683 6.39 39.32 -5.84
C VAL A 683 6.51 38.49 -4.56
N VAL A 684 5.52 37.61 -4.29
CA VAL A 684 5.57 36.68 -3.14
C VAL A 684 6.81 35.80 -3.23
N ARG A 685 7.07 35.23 -4.41
CA ARG A 685 8.21 34.36 -4.64
C ARG A 685 9.55 35.06 -4.39
N LEU A 686 9.74 36.25 -4.95
CA LEU A 686 10.96 37.04 -4.73
C LEU A 686 11.14 37.41 -3.26
N HIS A 687 10.04 37.76 -2.58
CA HIS A 687 10.07 38.03 -1.14
C HIS A 687 10.53 36.80 -0.34
N LEU A 688 10.03 35.60 -0.67
CA LEU A 688 10.45 34.35 -0.02
C LEU A 688 11.92 34.03 -0.27
N LEU A 689 12.42 34.19 -1.50
CA LEU A 689 13.84 33.97 -1.83
C LEU A 689 14.77 34.83 -0.96
N LEU A 690 14.41 36.07 -0.68
CA LEU A 690 15.21 37.01 0.12
C LEU A 690 15.06 36.82 1.65
N THR A 691 13.94 36.28 2.11
CA THR A 691 13.58 36.26 3.55
C THR A 691 13.75 34.90 4.23
N VAL A 692 13.72 33.80 3.48
CA VAL A 692 13.80 32.45 4.04
C VAL A 692 15.24 32.14 4.50
N LYS A 693 15.45 32.19 5.82
CA LYS A 693 16.75 32.01 6.49
C LYS A 693 16.90 30.69 7.28
N GLU A 694 15.80 30.11 7.77
CA GLU A 694 15.80 28.97 8.70
C GLU A 694 15.63 27.61 8.01
N SER A 695 15.92 26.53 8.75
CA SER A 695 16.05 25.15 8.25
C SER A 695 14.81 24.66 7.51
N ALA A 696 14.89 24.68 6.17
CA ALA A 696 13.93 24.09 5.24
C ALA A 696 13.71 22.56 5.39
N ILE A 697 14.28 21.95 6.43
CA ILE A 697 14.10 20.53 6.78
C ILE A 697 12.68 20.30 7.36
N ASP A 698 12.09 21.31 8.01
CA ASP A 698 10.77 21.23 8.62
C ASP A 698 9.64 21.84 7.76
N VAL A 699 9.88 22.03 6.45
CA VAL A 699 8.85 22.48 5.50
C VAL A 699 8.34 21.28 4.70
N PRO A 700 7.02 21.01 4.66
CA PRO A 700 5.96 21.66 5.43
C PRO A 700 5.96 21.26 6.92
N GLN A 701 5.35 22.07 7.79
CA GLN A 701 5.35 21.81 9.24
C GLN A 701 4.55 20.54 9.61
N ASN A 702 3.48 20.26 8.88
CA ASN A 702 2.60 19.12 9.12
C ASN A 702 3.32 17.79 8.84
N LEU A 703 3.29 16.88 9.82
CA LEU A 703 3.97 15.57 9.74
C LEU A 703 3.42 14.67 8.62
N GLU A 704 2.11 14.74 8.38
CA GLU A 704 1.44 13.91 7.38
C GLU A 704 1.78 14.38 5.96
N ALA A 705 1.82 15.69 5.72
CA ALA A 705 2.29 16.26 4.46
C ALA A 705 3.76 15.86 4.17
N ARG A 706 4.66 15.96 5.17
CA ARG A 706 6.06 15.52 5.02
C ARG A 706 6.16 14.03 4.69
N ARG A 707 5.37 13.20 5.35
CA ARG A 707 5.32 11.75 5.11
C ARG A 707 4.87 11.46 3.67
N ARG A 708 3.78 12.09 3.21
CA ARG A 708 3.25 11.91 1.84
C ARG A 708 4.24 12.34 0.77
N ILE A 709 4.83 13.53 0.89
CA ILE A 709 5.88 14.02 -0.02
C ILE A 709 7.06 13.05 -0.06
N THR A 710 7.53 12.60 1.11
CA THR A 710 8.67 11.68 1.23
C THR A 710 8.35 10.32 0.61
N PHE A 711 7.13 9.81 0.85
CA PHE A 711 6.68 8.54 0.30
C PHE A 711 6.59 8.60 -1.23
N PHE A 712 5.94 9.63 -1.76
CA PHE A 712 5.85 9.88 -3.21
C PHE A 712 7.23 9.96 -3.85
N ALA A 713 8.10 10.84 -3.35
CA ALA A 713 9.45 11.01 -3.90
C ALA A 713 10.28 9.70 -3.87
N ASN A 714 10.24 8.94 -2.77
CA ASN A 714 10.98 7.68 -2.65
C ASN A 714 10.44 6.58 -3.57
N SER A 715 9.11 6.51 -3.72
CA SER A 715 8.47 5.48 -4.55
C SER A 715 8.82 5.59 -6.03
N LEU A 716 9.14 6.80 -6.54
CA LEU A 716 9.59 7.00 -7.92
C LEU A 716 10.93 6.31 -8.23
N PHE A 717 11.68 5.93 -7.20
CA PHE A 717 12.94 5.18 -7.34
C PHE A 717 12.79 3.69 -7.02
N MET A 718 11.57 3.23 -6.73
CA MET A 718 11.29 1.80 -6.62
C MET A 718 11.31 1.14 -8.00
N ASN A 719 11.52 -0.18 -8.02
CA ASN A 719 11.36 -0.94 -9.24
C ASN A 719 9.86 -1.05 -9.55
N MET A 720 9.41 -0.35 -10.60
CA MET A 720 8.03 -0.38 -11.07
C MET A 720 7.97 -0.44 -12.60
N PRO A 721 6.93 -1.05 -13.18
CA PRO A 721 6.66 -1.01 -14.61
C PRO A 721 6.61 0.42 -15.15
N LYS A 722 6.95 0.60 -16.42
CA LYS A 722 6.78 1.89 -17.09
C LYS A 722 5.29 2.15 -17.33
N ALA A 723 4.84 3.39 -17.11
CA ALA A 723 3.47 3.77 -17.42
C ALA A 723 3.22 3.73 -18.94
N PRO A 724 2.17 3.04 -19.42
CA PRO A 724 1.70 3.17 -20.79
C PRO A 724 1.00 4.53 -20.99
N LYS A 725 0.80 4.91 -22.26
CA LYS A 725 -0.08 6.04 -22.60
C LYS A 725 -1.47 5.82 -22.01
N VAL A 726 -2.18 6.88 -21.60
CA VAL A 726 -3.53 6.75 -21.02
C VAL A 726 -4.48 6.02 -21.98
N GLN A 727 -4.34 6.21 -23.29
CA GLN A 727 -5.14 5.47 -24.27
C GLN A 727 -4.92 3.95 -24.23
N ASN A 728 -3.69 3.50 -23.94
CA ASN A 728 -3.28 2.10 -24.00
C ASN A 728 -3.35 1.38 -22.66
N MET A 729 -3.56 2.09 -21.55
CA MET A 729 -3.69 1.46 -20.22
C MET A 729 -4.93 0.58 -20.13
N LEU A 730 -4.89 -0.40 -19.23
CA LEU A 730 -6.08 -1.17 -18.85
C LEU A 730 -7.14 -0.26 -18.23
N SER A 731 -8.38 -0.44 -18.65
CA SER A 731 -9.54 0.19 -18.01
C SER A 731 -9.84 -0.48 -16.68
N PHE A 732 -10.30 0.28 -15.69
CA PHE A 732 -10.62 -0.28 -14.37
C PHE A 732 -11.83 0.39 -13.71
N SER A 733 -12.49 -0.37 -12.85
CA SER A 733 -13.54 0.13 -11.96
C SER A 733 -13.14 0.03 -10.50
N VAL A 734 -13.59 0.97 -9.68
CA VAL A 734 -13.56 0.86 -8.22
C VAL A 734 -14.95 0.47 -7.72
N LEU A 735 -15.04 -0.43 -6.75
CA LEU A 735 -16.28 -0.88 -6.12
C LEU A 735 -16.18 -0.74 -4.59
N THR A 736 -17.08 0.07 -4.02
CA THR A 736 -17.15 0.32 -2.57
C THR A 736 -18.51 -0.13 -2.01
N PRO A 737 -18.55 -0.92 -0.93
CA PRO A 737 -19.79 -1.22 -0.23
C PRO A 737 -20.19 -0.05 0.66
N TYR A 738 -21.48 0.29 0.68
CA TYR A 738 -22.06 1.27 1.59
C TYR A 738 -23.38 0.72 2.13
N PHE A 739 -23.61 0.85 3.45
CA PHE A 739 -24.89 0.46 4.05
C PHE A 739 -25.61 1.66 4.69
N LYS A 740 -25.28 2.00 5.93
CA LYS A 740 -25.96 3.03 6.73
C LYS A 740 -24.98 3.95 7.47
N GLU A 741 -23.71 3.89 7.12
CA GLU A 741 -22.66 4.72 7.67
C GLU A 741 -22.88 6.19 7.27
N ASP A 742 -22.33 7.13 8.05
CA ASP A 742 -22.57 8.54 7.80
C ASP A 742 -21.89 8.99 6.48
N VAL A 743 -22.65 9.63 5.59
CA VAL A 743 -22.13 10.14 4.31
C VAL A 743 -21.33 11.42 4.53
N LEU A 744 -21.91 12.33 5.31
CA LEU A 744 -21.35 13.56 5.84
C LEU A 744 -21.94 13.74 7.23
N TYR A 745 -21.15 14.22 8.18
CA TYR A 745 -21.67 14.52 9.51
C TYR A 745 -22.68 15.67 9.44
N SER A 746 -23.77 15.51 10.19
CA SER A 746 -24.78 16.54 10.41
C SER A 746 -24.31 17.55 11.45
N GLU A 747 -24.88 18.76 11.45
CA GLU A 747 -24.55 19.80 12.44
C GLU A 747 -24.82 19.32 13.88
N ASP A 748 -25.89 18.56 14.08
CA ASP A 748 -26.26 18.02 15.39
C ASP A 748 -25.24 17.00 15.90
N GLU A 749 -24.75 16.11 15.02
CA GLU A 749 -23.71 15.12 15.36
C GLU A 749 -22.37 15.77 15.71
N LEU A 750 -22.06 16.92 15.10
CA LEU A 750 -20.84 17.67 15.40
C LEU A 750 -20.87 18.30 16.80
N LYS A 751 -22.05 18.73 17.25
CA LYS A 751 -22.27 19.39 18.55
C LYS A 751 -22.62 18.40 19.66
N LYS A 752 -23.08 17.20 19.31
CA LYS A 752 -23.44 16.16 20.28
C LYS A 752 -22.21 15.76 21.10
N GLU A 753 -22.34 15.87 22.41
CA GLU A 753 -21.31 15.48 23.36
C GLU A 753 -21.34 13.97 23.61
N ASN A 754 -20.16 13.35 23.61
CA ASN A 754 -19.98 11.97 24.05
C ASN A 754 -20.14 11.85 25.58
N LYS A 755 -20.04 10.62 26.11
CA LYS A 755 -20.18 10.35 27.57
C LYS A 755 -19.24 11.19 28.45
N ASP A 756 -18.12 11.65 27.88
CA ASP A 756 -17.11 12.47 28.55
C ASP A 756 -17.32 13.99 28.35
N GLY A 757 -18.45 14.43 27.78
CA GLY A 757 -18.74 15.86 27.53
C GLY A 757 -18.00 16.46 26.34
N ILE A 758 -17.36 15.64 25.50
CA ILE A 758 -16.55 16.09 24.36
C ILE A 758 -17.34 15.97 23.07
N SER A 759 -17.46 17.06 22.32
CA SER A 759 -18.06 17.07 20.98
C SER A 759 -17.07 16.60 19.90
N THR A 760 -17.58 16.00 18.82
CA THR A 760 -16.76 15.50 17.71
C THR A 760 -15.91 16.61 17.08
N LEU A 761 -16.48 17.82 16.93
CA LEU A 761 -15.76 18.96 16.39
C LEU A 761 -14.60 19.39 17.29
N PHE A 762 -14.85 19.51 18.61
CA PHE A 762 -13.81 19.89 19.57
C PHE A 762 -12.66 18.87 19.60
N TYR A 763 -13.01 17.58 19.56
CA TYR A 763 -12.03 16.50 19.51
C TYR A 763 -11.10 16.61 18.30
N LEU A 764 -11.66 16.79 17.10
CA LEU A 764 -10.86 16.90 15.86
C LEU A 764 -10.01 18.17 15.81
N GLN A 765 -10.49 19.29 16.34
CA GLN A 765 -9.69 20.52 16.49
C GLN A 765 -8.47 20.32 17.38
N LYS A 766 -8.58 19.46 18.40
CA LYS A 766 -7.46 19.16 19.31
C LYS A 766 -6.47 18.15 18.74
N ILE A 767 -6.92 17.22 17.91
CA ILE A 767 -6.03 16.24 17.26
C ILE A 767 -5.30 16.84 16.05
N TYR A 768 -5.96 17.73 15.31
CA TYR A 768 -5.43 18.35 14.08
C TYR A 768 -5.38 19.89 14.21
N PRO A 769 -4.64 20.44 15.19
CA PRO A 769 -4.63 21.88 15.45
C PRO A 769 -4.01 22.69 14.30
N ASP A 770 -2.96 22.16 13.68
CA ASP A 770 -2.29 22.74 12.52
C ASP A 770 -3.20 22.73 11.29
N GLU A 771 -3.84 21.60 11.00
CA GLU A 771 -4.78 21.51 9.86
C GLU A 771 -6.02 22.38 10.05
N TRP A 772 -6.48 22.56 11.29
CA TRP A 772 -7.57 23.49 11.60
C TRP A 772 -7.17 24.94 11.33
N THR A 773 -5.93 25.35 11.69
CA THR A 773 -5.44 26.70 11.37
C THR A 773 -5.34 26.94 9.87
N ASN A 774 -4.86 25.95 9.10
CA ASN A 774 -4.79 26.01 7.64
C ASN A 774 -6.18 26.09 7.00
N PHE A 775 -7.15 25.38 7.56
CA PHE A 775 -8.55 25.44 7.14
C PHE A 775 -9.13 26.84 7.37
N LEU A 776 -8.97 27.41 8.56
CA LEU A 776 -9.43 28.76 8.87
C LEU A 776 -8.80 29.81 7.95
N GLU A 777 -7.51 29.64 7.63
CA GLU A 777 -6.80 30.50 6.66
C GLU A 777 -7.46 30.41 5.27
N ARG A 778 -7.83 29.21 4.81
CA ARG A 778 -8.42 29.00 3.47
C ARG A 778 -9.80 29.63 3.33
N ILE A 779 -10.66 29.40 4.33
CA ILE A 779 -12.05 29.84 4.26
C ILE A 779 -12.20 31.34 4.50
N LYS A 780 -11.22 31.99 5.14
CA LYS A 780 -11.30 33.41 5.48
C LYS A 780 -11.53 34.28 4.25
N ASP A 781 -10.80 34.02 3.17
CA ASP A 781 -10.91 34.77 1.92
C ASP A 781 -12.22 34.47 1.20
N VAL A 782 -12.60 33.17 1.14
CA VAL A 782 -13.86 32.72 0.51
C VAL A 782 -15.09 33.32 1.20
N ILE A 783 -15.10 33.32 2.53
CA ILE A 783 -16.22 33.86 3.32
C ILE A 783 -16.29 35.39 3.20
N LYS A 784 -15.15 36.08 3.07
CA LYS A 784 -15.11 37.54 2.86
C LYS A 784 -15.83 37.94 1.57
N GLU A 785 -15.73 37.12 0.53
CA GLU A 785 -16.38 37.33 -0.78
C GLU A 785 -17.88 36.95 -0.78
N SER A 786 -18.32 36.09 0.14
CA SER A 786 -19.72 35.64 0.23
C SER A 786 -20.68 36.71 0.78
N LYS A 787 -21.95 36.64 0.34
CA LYS A 787 -23.04 37.52 0.80
C LYS A 787 -23.31 37.31 2.29
N GLU A 788 -23.53 38.39 3.02
CA GLU A 788 -23.65 38.39 4.48
C GLU A 788 -24.71 37.41 5.03
N GLU A 789 -25.84 37.29 4.33
CA GLU A 789 -26.94 36.37 4.68
C GLU A 789 -26.58 34.87 4.58
N ASN A 790 -25.62 34.49 3.72
CA ASN A 790 -25.23 33.09 3.51
C ASN A 790 -23.93 32.70 4.24
N ARG A 791 -23.20 33.68 4.80
CA ARG A 791 -21.87 33.48 5.41
C ARG A 791 -21.85 32.38 6.46
N GLU A 792 -22.81 32.38 7.38
CA GLU A 792 -22.85 31.40 8.47
C GLU A 792 -23.16 29.98 7.98
N LYS A 793 -24.08 29.87 7.02
CA LYS A 793 -24.47 28.59 6.43
C LYS A 793 -23.34 27.97 5.62
N GLU A 794 -22.70 28.75 4.73
CA GLU A 794 -21.56 28.30 3.93
C GLU A 794 -20.38 27.91 4.82
N LYS A 795 -20.11 28.70 5.87
CA LYS A 795 -19.09 28.37 6.87
C LYS A 795 -19.38 27.03 7.54
N MET A 796 -20.62 26.79 7.96
CA MET A 796 -21.01 25.52 8.58
C MET A 796 -20.85 24.35 7.61
N ASP A 797 -21.23 24.51 6.34
CA ASP A 797 -21.05 23.49 5.33
C ASP A 797 -19.56 23.16 5.09
N PHE A 798 -18.67 24.17 5.06
CA PHE A 798 -17.23 23.92 5.01
C PHE A 798 -16.71 23.16 6.23
N ILE A 799 -17.21 23.47 7.43
CA ILE A 799 -16.84 22.75 8.67
C ILE A 799 -17.30 21.29 8.58
N ARG A 800 -18.54 21.04 8.13
CA ARG A 800 -19.09 19.68 7.96
C ARG A 800 -18.22 18.85 7.02
N HIS A 801 -17.79 19.41 5.89
CA HIS A 801 -16.87 18.72 4.96
C HIS A 801 -15.51 18.47 5.60
N TRP A 802 -14.92 19.48 6.27
CA TRP A 802 -13.60 19.35 6.91
C TRP A 802 -13.58 18.24 7.96
N VAL A 803 -14.64 18.14 8.78
CA VAL A 803 -14.80 17.07 9.78
C VAL A 803 -15.04 15.71 9.11
N SER A 804 -15.92 15.66 8.11
CA SER A 804 -16.26 14.39 7.42
C SER A 804 -15.05 13.77 6.72
N TYR A 805 -14.17 14.59 6.13
CA TYR A 805 -12.92 14.13 5.52
C TYR A 805 -11.88 13.59 6.50
N ARG A 806 -12.05 13.82 7.81
CA ARG A 806 -11.21 13.27 8.89
C ARG A 806 -11.91 12.15 9.66
N GLY A 807 -13.16 11.87 9.34
CA GLY A 807 -13.95 10.77 9.86
C GLY A 807 -13.89 9.50 9.02
N GLN A 808 -14.79 8.57 9.34
CA GLN A 808 -15.08 7.36 8.57
C GLN A 808 -16.38 7.59 7.82
N THR A 809 -16.32 8.40 6.76
CA THR A 809 -17.50 8.82 5.99
C THR A 809 -17.36 8.45 4.52
N LEU A 810 -18.49 8.21 3.83
CA LEU A 810 -18.49 7.93 2.40
C LEU A 810 -17.86 9.07 1.59
N ALA A 811 -18.10 10.33 1.98
CA ALA A 811 -17.56 11.48 1.27
C ALA A 811 -16.02 11.48 1.22
N ARG A 812 -15.37 11.03 2.29
CA ARG A 812 -13.90 10.90 2.35
C ARG A 812 -13.40 9.89 1.32
N THR A 813 -13.96 8.69 1.29
CA THR A 813 -13.57 7.63 0.36
C THR A 813 -13.85 8.01 -1.08
N VAL A 814 -15.02 8.62 -1.33
CA VAL A 814 -15.38 9.08 -2.67
C VAL A 814 -14.38 10.10 -3.17
N ARG A 815 -14.04 11.11 -2.36
CA ARG A 815 -13.00 12.08 -2.71
C ARG A 815 -11.67 11.40 -3.06
N GLY A 816 -11.20 10.50 -2.20
CA GLY A 816 -9.92 9.80 -2.39
C GLY A 816 -9.86 8.96 -3.68
N MET A 817 -10.94 8.24 -4.00
CA MET A 817 -10.98 7.42 -5.23
C MET A 817 -11.18 8.25 -6.49
N MET A 818 -11.86 9.39 -6.38
CA MET A 818 -12.03 10.31 -7.50
C MET A 818 -10.72 11.02 -7.90
N TYR A 819 -9.68 10.97 -7.06
CA TYR A 819 -8.34 11.38 -7.47
C TYR A 819 -7.78 10.57 -8.65
N TYR A 820 -8.21 9.33 -8.87
CA TYR A 820 -7.82 8.60 -10.08
C TYR A 820 -8.26 9.32 -11.35
N LYS A 821 -9.49 9.84 -11.38
CA LYS A 821 -9.99 10.61 -12.51
C LYS A 821 -9.17 11.88 -12.72
N GLN A 822 -8.97 12.66 -11.66
CA GLN A 822 -8.22 13.92 -11.74
C GLN A 822 -6.76 13.70 -12.16
N ALA A 823 -6.12 12.65 -11.64
CA ALA A 823 -4.77 12.26 -12.06
C ALA A 823 -4.72 11.84 -13.53
N LEU A 824 -5.71 11.10 -14.02
CA LEU A 824 -5.80 10.70 -15.44
C LEU A 824 -6.01 11.92 -16.35
N GLU A 825 -6.83 12.89 -15.97
CA GLU A 825 -7.04 14.12 -16.74
C GLU A 825 -5.73 14.91 -16.90
N LEU A 826 -4.97 15.09 -15.82
CA LEU A 826 -3.67 15.75 -15.87
C LEU A 826 -2.65 14.95 -16.69
N GLN A 827 -2.67 13.62 -16.58
CA GLN A 827 -1.79 12.75 -17.37
C GLN A 827 -2.14 12.78 -18.87
N CYS A 828 -3.42 12.88 -19.23
CA CYS A 828 -3.85 13.11 -20.61
C CYS A 828 -3.33 14.45 -21.12
N PHE A 829 -3.45 15.51 -20.31
CA PHE A 829 -2.90 16.82 -20.67
C PHE A 829 -1.40 16.73 -20.99
N LEU A 830 -0.60 16.09 -20.13
CA LEU A 830 0.85 15.92 -20.37
C LEU A 830 1.19 15.08 -21.61
N GLU A 831 0.30 14.20 -22.05
CA GLU A 831 0.52 13.36 -23.25
C GLU A 831 0.15 14.05 -24.56
N PHE A 832 -0.79 15.00 -24.52
CA PHE A 832 -1.34 15.66 -25.71
C PHE A 832 -0.96 17.14 -25.83
N ALA A 833 -0.51 17.79 -24.77
CA ALA A 833 -0.12 19.19 -24.79
C ALA A 833 1.17 19.39 -25.59
N ASP A 834 1.17 20.46 -26.39
CA ASP A 834 2.38 20.94 -27.06
C ASP A 834 3.34 21.59 -26.06
N ASP A 835 4.60 21.75 -26.46
CA ASP A 835 5.65 22.28 -25.58
C ASP A 835 5.29 23.66 -25.01
N GLU A 836 4.68 24.54 -25.81
CA GLU A 836 4.23 25.88 -25.38
C GLU A 836 3.14 25.79 -24.30
N ALA A 837 2.15 24.91 -24.47
CA ALA A 837 1.08 24.71 -23.48
C ALA A 837 1.62 24.10 -22.16
N ILE A 838 2.65 23.26 -22.21
CA ILE A 838 3.32 22.72 -21.02
C ILE A 838 4.05 23.83 -20.25
N PHE A 839 4.60 24.83 -20.95
CA PHE A 839 5.25 25.98 -20.33
C PHE A 839 4.23 26.98 -19.73
N ASP A 840 3.09 27.19 -20.38
CA ASP A 840 2.04 28.11 -19.88
C ASP A 840 1.33 27.63 -18.62
N GLY A 841 1.24 26.31 -18.41
CA GLY A 841 0.74 25.71 -17.17
C GLY A 841 -0.70 25.22 -17.23
N TYR A 842 -0.94 24.04 -16.63
CA TYR A 842 -2.22 23.33 -16.63
C TYR A 842 -3.38 24.17 -16.07
N ARG A 843 -3.15 25.01 -15.05
CA ARG A 843 -4.20 25.87 -14.49
C ARG A 843 -4.47 27.14 -15.29
N ASN A 844 -3.48 27.64 -16.04
CA ASN A 844 -3.67 28.77 -16.94
C ASN A 844 -4.37 28.34 -18.25
N PHE A 845 -4.35 27.04 -18.53
CA PHE A 845 -5.02 26.38 -19.65
C PHE A 845 -6.55 26.52 -19.63
N GLU A 846 -7.16 26.85 -18.48
CA GLU A 846 -8.62 27.05 -18.37
C GLU A 846 -9.11 28.36 -19.01
N ILE A 847 -8.21 29.26 -19.41
CA ILE A 847 -8.54 30.64 -19.81
C ILE A 847 -8.74 30.79 -21.34
N PHE A 848 -8.22 29.88 -22.17
CA PHE A 848 -8.23 30.02 -23.64
C PHE A 848 -9.27 29.11 -24.33
N GLU A 849 -10.10 29.66 -25.22
CA GLU A 849 -11.23 28.95 -25.88
C GLU A 849 -10.81 27.75 -26.74
N ASP A 850 -9.70 27.85 -27.49
CA ASP A 850 -9.19 26.75 -28.35
C ASP A 850 -8.82 25.47 -27.56
N HIS A 851 -8.66 25.59 -26.25
CA HIS A 851 -8.18 24.53 -25.36
C HIS A 851 -9.29 23.75 -24.65
N LYS A 852 -10.55 24.19 -24.78
CA LYS A 852 -11.73 23.50 -24.25
C LYS A 852 -11.91 22.11 -24.87
N VAL A 853 -11.63 21.97 -26.17
CA VAL A 853 -11.69 20.70 -26.91
C VAL A 853 -10.72 19.67 -26.33
N PHE A 854 -9.51 20.10 -25.91
CA PHE A 854 -8.53 19.23 -25.29
C PHE A 854 -8.97 18.77 -23.91
N LYS A 855 -9.55 19.67 -23.10
CA LYS A 855 -10.11 19.34 -21.79
C LYS A 855 -11.25 18.33 -21.93
N ASP A 856 -12.17 18.55 -22.85
CA ASP A 856 -13.28 17.64 -23.12
C ASP A 856 -12.79 16.26 -23.58
N ARG A 857 -11.74 16.22 -24.42
CA ARG A 857 -11.10 14.97 -24.85
C ARG A 857 -10.40 14.24 -23.69
N ALA A 858 -9.68 14.94 -22.83
CA ALA A 858 -9.03 14.38 -21.65
C ALA A 858 -10.06 13.80 -20.67
N GLN A 859 -11.14 14.53 -20.42
CA GLN A 859 -12.26 14.07 -19.59
C GLN A 859 -12.95 12.85 -20.18
N ALA A 860 -13.19 12.84 -21.50
CA ALA A 860 -13.77 11.68 -22.19
C ALA A 860 -12.88 10.44 -22.06
N LEU A 861 -11.56 10.58 -22.23
CA LEU A 861 -10.63 9.47 -22.11
C LEU A 861 -10.55 8.95 -20.66
N ALA A 862 -10.52 9.86 -19.67
CA ALA A 862 -10.56 9.48 -18.25
C ALA A 862 -11.85 8.73 -17.91
N ASN A 863 -13.00 9.17 -18.41
CA ASN A 863 -14.30 8.50 -18.22
C ASN A 863 -14.36 7.11 -18.88
N LEU A 864 -13.66 6.90 -20.01
CA LEU A 864 -13.56 5.59 -20.66
C LEU A 864 -12.67 4.62 -19.87
N LYS A 865 -11.65 5.13 -19.17
CA LYS A 865 -10.66 4.31 -18.45
C LYS A 865 -11.01 4.05 -16.99
N PHE A 866 -11.78 4.94 -16.36
CA PHE A 866 -12.10 4.86 -14.94
C PHE A 866 -13.59 5.06 -14.68
N THR A 867 -14.18 4.13 -13.90
CA THR A 867 -15.54 4.26 -13.37
C THR A 867 -15.54 3.91 -11.89
N TYR A 868 -16.38 4.59 -11.10
CA TYR A 868 -16.48 4.31 -9.68
C TYR A 868 -17.93 3.97 -9.30
N VAL A 869 -18.14 2.77 -8.76
CA VAL A 869 -19.46 2.27 -8.34
C VAL A 869 -19.51 2.16 -6.81
N VAL A 870 -20.42 2.90 -6.19
CA VAL A 870 -20.77 2.74 -4.78
C VAL A 870 -22.03 1.91 -4.68
N SER A 871 -21.92 0.80 -3.98
CA SER A 871 -23.04 -0.10 -3.70
C SER A 871 -23.78 0.37 -2.45
N CYS A 872 -24.81 1.21 -2.61
CA CYS A 872 -25.64 1.74 -1.54
C CYS A 872 -27.03 1.08 -1.55
N GLN A 873 -27.18 -0.08 -0.93
CA GLN A 873 -28.43 -0.85 -0.98
C GLN A 873 -29.67 -0.06 -0.57
N VAL A 874 -29.56 0.75 0.48
CA VAL A 874 -30.69 1.48 1.09
C VAL A 874 -31.03 2.80 0.39
N TYR A 875 -30.29 3.19 -0.66
CA TYR A 875 -30.49 4.49 -1.33
C TYR A 875 -31.93 4.69 -1.79
N GLY A 876 -32.53 3.65 -2.38
CA GLY A 876 -33.93 3.67 -2.82
C GLY A 876 -34.93 3.88 -1.67
N ASN A 877 -34.64 3.33 -0.50
CA ASN A 877 -35.45 3.51 0.71
C ASN A 877 -35.22 4.90 1.32
N GLN A 878 -33.98 5.38 1.37
CA GLN A 878 -33.64 6.72 1.84
C GLN A 878 -34.30 7.82 0.99
N LYS A 879 -34.38 7.60 -0.33
CA LYS A 879 -35.07 8.48 -1.26
C LYS A 879 -36.59 8.58 -0.99
N LYS A 880 -37.21 7.49 -0.53
CA LYS A 880 -38.65 7.39 -0.24
C LYS A 880 -39.00 7.69 1.24
N SER A 881 -38.00 7.76 2.12
CA SER A 881 -38.18 7.91 3.57
C SER A 881 -38.56 9.35 3.95
N ASP A 882 -39.45 9.48 4.93
CA ASP A 882 -39.82 10.77 5.53
C ASP A 882 -38.88 11.18 6.69
N ASP A 883 -37.97 10.29 7.12
CA ASP A 883 -37.00 10.60 8.17
C ASP A 883 -35.99 11.66 7.68
N ALA A 884 -35.79 12.70 8.48
CA ALA A 884 -34.89 13.80 8.17
C ALA A 884 -33.44 13.31 7.98
N ARG A 885 -33.01 12.29 8.74
CA ARG A 885 -31.67 11.71 8.60
C ARG A 885 -31.48 10.98 7.28
N ASP A 886 -32.43 10.12 6.91
CA ASP A 886 -32.41 9.39 5.64
C ASP A 886 -32.44 10.34 4.44
N ARG A 887 -33.29 11.38 4.51
CA ARG A 887 -33.40 12.40 3.46
C ARG A 887 -32.11 13.21 3.31
N SER A 888 -31.45 13.54 4.43
CA SER A 888 -30.13 14.17 4.43
C SER A 888 -29.08 13.28 3.79
N CYS A 889 -29.05 11.97 4.11
CA CYS A 889 -28.12 11.02 3.49
C CYS A 889 -28.33 10.92 1.98
N TYR A 890 -29.58 10.81 1.52
CA TYR A 890 -29.93 10.83 0.10
C TYR A 890 -29.41 12.09 -0.61
N ILE A 891 -29.65 13.28 -0.04
CA ILE A 891 -29.18 14.55 -0.61
C ILE A 891 -27.66 14.61 -0.65
N ASN A 892 -26.97 14.15 0.40
CA ASN A 892 -25.51 14.13 0.44
C ASN A 892 -24.93 13.19 -0.62
N ILE A 893 -25.51 12.00 -0.81
CA ILE A 893 -25.10 11.05 -1.87
C ILE A 893 -25.37 11.65 -3.27
N LEU A 894 -26.52 12.29 -3.47
CA LEU A 894 -26.84 12.97 -4.72
C LEU A 894 -25.83 14.09 -5.01
N ASN A 895 -25.50 14.93 -4.03
CA ASN A 895 -24.49 15.98 -4.16
C ASN A 895 -23.12 15.42 -4.54
N LEU A 896 -22.73 14.26 -3.98
CA LEU A 896 -21.50 13.57 -4.38
C LEU A 896 -21.55 13.12 -5.85
N MET A 897 -22.68 12.57 -6.32
CA MET A 897 -22.85 12.18 -7.73
C MET A 897 -22.83 13.38 -8.68
N LEU A 898 -23.42 14.52 -8.29
CA LEU A 898 -23.38 15.76 -9.06
C LEU A 898 -21.96 16.37 -9.10
N THR A 899 -21.22 16.28 -7.99
CA THR A 899 -19.83 16.76 -7.89
C THR A 899 -18.88 15.89 -8.72
N TYR A 900 -19.13 14.58 -8.79
CA TYR A 900 -18.24 13.61 -9.41
C TYR A 900 -18.94 12.84 -10.55
N PRO A 901 -18.81 13.28 -11.82
CA PRO A 901 -19.55 12.70 -12.94
C PRO A 901 -19.26 11.23 -13.25
N SER A 902 -18.18 10.65 -12.73
CA SER A 902 -17.82 9.22 -12.92
C SER A 902 -18.29 8.33 -11.77
N LEU A 903 -18.85 8.91 -10.71
CA LEU A 903 -19.47 8.20 -9.60
C LEU A 903 -20.84 7.67 -10.04
N ARG A 904 -21.08 6.40 -9.74
CA ARG A 904 -22.35 5.71 -9.94
C ARG A 904 -22.78 5.09 -8.62
N VAL A 905 -24.08 5.10 -8.37
CA VAL A 905 -24.64 4.47 -7.17
C VAL A 905 -25.53 3.31 -7.59
N ALA A 906 -25.24 2.12 -7.07
CA ALA A 906 -26.06 0.94 -7.24
C ALA A 906 -26.87 0.69 -5.97
N TYR A 907 -28.16 0.44 -6.10
CA TYR A 907 -29.05 0.19 -4.97
C TYR A 907 -30.10 -0.89 -5.28
N ILE A 908 -30.83 -1.30 -4.24
CA ILE A 908 -31.91 -2.29 -4.36
C ILE A 908 -33.26 -1.55 -4.30
N ASP A 909 -34.07 -1.69 -5.34
CA ASP A 909 -35.45 -1.19 -5.39
C ASP A 909 -36.41 -2.35 -5.10
N GLU A 910 -37.23 -2.19 -4.06
CA GLU A 910 -38.31 -3.12 -3.72
C GLU A 910 -39.63 -2.60 -4.28
N ARG A 911 -40.34 -3.45 -5.02
CA ARG A 911 -41.68 -3.16 -5.55
C ARG A 911 -42.65 -4.27 -5.21
N GLU A 912 -43.88 -3.92 -4.86
CA GLU A 912 -44.98 -4.88 -4.67
C GLU A 912 -45.81 -4.97 -5.95
N GLU A 913 -45.84 -6.13 -6.59
CA GLU A 913 -46.68 -6.39 -7.76
C GLU A 913 -47.66 -7.54 -7.49
N LYS A 914 -48.86 -7.45 -8.05
CA LYS A 914 -49.88 -8.50 -7.95
C LYS A 914 -49.71 -9.48 -9.11
N ILE A 915 -48.94 -10.55 -8.88
CA ILE A 915 -48.83 -11.66 -9.82
C ILE A 915 -49.83 -12.74 -9.40
N ASN A 916 -50.75 -13.14 -10.30
CA ASN A 916 -51.79 -14.14 -10.04
C ASN A 916 -52.65 -13.86 -8.78
N GLY A 917 -52.94 -12.58 -8.50
CA GLY A 917 -53.79 -12.17 -7.37
C GLY A 917 -53.13 -12.20 -5.98
N LYS A 918 -51.86 -12.61 -5.88
CA LYS A 918 -51.06 -12.53 -4.64
C LYS A 918 -50.06 -11.38 -4.74
N SER A 919 -49.94 -10.58 -3.68
CA SER A 919 -48.89 -9.55 -3.60
C SER A 919 -47.54 -10.27 -3.44
N GLN A 920 -46.64 -10.09 -4.40
CA GLN A 920 -45.28 -10.60 -4.33
C GLN A 920 -44.30 -9.44 -4.38
N LYS A 921 -43.33 -9.45 -3.46
CA LYS A 921 -42.22 -8.49 -3.47
C LYS A 921 -41.23 -8.86 -4.57
N LEU A 922 -41.02 -7.93 -5.49
CA LEU A 922 -40.01 -8.00 -6.53
C LEU A 922 -38.82 -7.13 -6.15
N TYR A 923 -37.63 -7.63 -6.42
CA TYR A 923 -36.37 -6.99 -6.10
C TYR A 923 -35.66 -6.64 -7.41
N TYR A 924 -35.19 -5.40 -7.51
CA TYR A 924 -34.41 -4.93 -8.65
C TYR A 924 -33.08 -4.35 -8.16
N SER A 925 -32.00 -4.68 -8.87
CA SER A 925 -30.75 -3.95 -8.77
C SER A 925 -30.76 -2.79 -9.76
N VAL A 926 -30.58 -1.57 -9.27
CA VAL A 926 -30.70 -0.33 -10.06
C VAL A 926 -29.40 0.45 -10.00
N LEU A 927 -28.93 0.93 -11.15
CA LEU A 927 -27.76 1.81 -11.25
C LEU A 927 -28.22 3.23 -11.60
N VAL A 928 -27.78 4.22 -10.81
CA VAL A 928 -28.03 5.64 -11.06
C VAL A 928 -26.73 6.45 -11.23
N LYS A 929 -26.85 7.60 -11.89
CA LYS A 929 -25.82 8.67 -11.96
C LYS A 929 -26.43 10.02 -11.57
N GLY A 930 -25.57 10.99 -11.26
CA GLY A 930 -26.00 12.39 -11.19
C GLY A 930 -26.28 12.93 -12.59
N GLY A 931 -27.48 13.46 -12.81
CA GLY A 931 -27.84 14.30 -13.96
C GLY A 931 -27.48 15.77 -13.69
N GLU A 932 -28.28 16.72 -14.20
CA GLU A 932 -28.06 18.15 -13.92
C GLU A 932 -28.49 18.55 -12.50
N LYS A 933 -29.61 17.98 -12.00
CA LYS A 933 -30.19 18.32 -10.68
C LYS A 933 -30.70 17.13 -9.90
N LEU A 934 -30.90 15.99 -10.55
CA LEU A 934 -31.51 14.78 -9.96
C LEU A 934 -30.70 13.55 -10.34
N ASP A 935 -30.99 12.43 -9.68
CA ASP A 935 -30.46 11.13 -10.05
C ASP A 935 -31.16 10.58 -11.31
N GLU A 936 -30.37 10.10 -12.26
CA GLU A 936 -30.83 9.48 -13.51
C GLU A 936 -30.57 7.97 -13.46
N GLU A 937 -31.63 7.18 -13.66
CA GLU A 937 -31.55 5.72 -13.77
C GLU A 937 -30.93 5.30 -15.11
N ILE A 938 -29.92 4.43 -15.05
CA ILE A 938 -29.20 3.93 -16.24
C ILE A 938 -29.63 2.49 -16.55
N TYR A 939 -29.61 1.62 -15.54
CA TYR A 939 -29.92 0.21 -15.68
C TYR A 939 -30.82 -0.25 -14.54
N ARG A 940 -31.69 -1.21 -14.86
CA ARG A 940 -32.54 -1.92 -13.91
C ARG A 940 -32.51 -3.41 -14.25
N ILE A 941 -32.13 -4.23 -13.28
CA ILE A 941 -31.98 -5.68 -13.45
C ILE A 941 -32.83 -6.36 -12.38
N LYS A 942 -33.74 -7.23 -12.80
CA LYS A 942 -34.59 -8.01 -11.89
C LYS A 942 -33.76 -9.09 -11.20
N LEU A 943 -33.90 -9.19 -9.88
CA LEU A 943 -33.21 -10.18 -9.04
C LEU A 943 -34.13 -11.38 -8.74
N PRO A 944 -33.57 -12.57 -8.48
CA PRO A 944 -34.36 -13.77 -8.14
C PRO A 944 -35.04 -13.68 -6.76
N GLY A 945 -34.58 -12.76 -5.90
CA GLY A 945 -35.07 -12.51 -4.54
C GLY A 945 -34.20 -11.48 -3.82
N SER A 946 -34.44 -11.26 -2.52
CA SER A 946 -33.64 -10.35 -1.69
C SER A 946 -32.18 -10.83 -1.60
N PRO A 947 -31.20 -10.05 -2.07
CA PRO A 947 -29.78 -10.45 -1.92
C PRO A 947 -29.32 -10.41 -0.45
N ILE A 948 -30.00 -9.64 0.40
CA ILE A 948 -29.70 -9.51 1.85
C ILE A 948 -29.94 -10.85 2.58
N ASP A 949 -30.84 -11.69 2.06
CA ASP A 949 -31.25 -12.91 2.75
C ASP A 949 -30.26 -14.08 2.55
N ILE A 950 -29.27 -13.94 1.66
CA ILE A 950 -28.33 -15.02 1.30
C ILE A 950 -26.96 -14.89 1.97
N GLY A 951 -26.59 -13.71 2.50
CA GLY A 951 -25.31 -13.55 3.18
C GLY A 951 -25.34 -12.49 4.27
N GLU A 952 -24.20 -12.30 4.93
CA GLU A 952 -24.08 -11.38 6.06
C GLU A 952 -23.88 -9.95 5.55
N GLY A 953 -24.93 -9.12 5.59
CA GLY A 953 -24.86 -7.65 5.58
C GLY A 953 -23.94 -6.99 4.54
N THR A 954 -22.70 -6.65 4.93
CA THR A 954 -21.83 -5.70 4.22
C THR A 954 -21.10 -6.27 2.99
N PRO A 955 -20.48 -7.48 3.02
CA PRO A 955 -19.94 -8.11 1.82
C PRO A 955 -20.96 -8.32 0.68
N GLU A 956 -22.19 -8.68 1.02
CA GLU A 956 -23.26 -8.89 0.03
C GLU A 956 -23.75 -7.60 -0.64
N ASN A 957 -23.46 -6.42 -0.05
CA ASN A 957 -23.66 -5.13 -0.72
C ASN A 957 -23.00 -5.18 -2.09
N GLN A 958 -21.75 -5.63 -2.21
CA GLN A 958 -21.03 -5.62 -3.48
C GLN A 958 -21.61 -6.56 -4.55
N ASN A 959 -22.23 -7.67 -4.14
CA ASN A 959 -22.64 -8.73 -5.07
C ASN A 959 -23.72 -8.27 -6.05
N HIS A 960 -24.69 -7.47 -5.61
CA HIS A 960 -25.70 -6.93 -6.53
C HIS A 960 -25.13 -5.86 -7.46
N ALA A 961 -24.09 -5.13 -7.03
CA ALA A 961 -23.53 -4.00 -7.76
C ALA A 961 -22.41 -4.39 -8.73
N ILE A 962 -21.76 -5.55 -8.54
CA ILE A 962 -20.61 -5.99 -9.35
C ILE A 962 -20.94 -6.06 -10.85
N ILE A 963 -22.19 -6.41 -11.19
CA ILE A 963 -22.69 -6.47 -12.58
C ILE A 963 -22.64 -5.13 -13.31
N PHE A 964 -22.56 -4.01 -12.58
CA PHE A 964 -22.46 -2.66 -13.13
C PHE A 964 -21.02 -2.17 -13.27
N THR A 965 -20.05 -2.89 -12.71
CA THR A 965 -18.63 -2.58 -12.91
C THR A 965 -18.23 -2.86 -14.37
N ARG A 966 -17.30 -2.07 -14.89
CA ARG A 966 -16.84 -2.13 -16.29
C ARG A 966 -15.31 -2.03 -16.35
N GLY A 967 -14.75 -2.48 -17.45
CA GLY A 967 -13.30 -2.45 -17.68
C GLY A 967 -12.62 -3.79 -17.40
N GLU A 968 -11.30 -3.78 -17.52
CA GLU A 968 -10.45 -4.98 -17.50
C GLU A 968 -9.97 -5.35 -16.10
N ALA A 969 -9.92 -4.38 -15.19
CA ALA A 969 -9.57 -4.58 -13.78
C ALA A 969 -10.66 -4.06 -12.83
N LEU A 970 -10.80 -4.72 -11.67
CA LEU A 970 -11.72 -4.32 -10.61
C LEU A 970 -10.93 -4.14 -9.32
N GLN A 971 -11.01 -2.94 -8.74
CA GLN A 971 -10.48 -2.62 -7.42
C GLN A 971 -11.64 -2.60 -6.42
N THR A 972 -11.65 -3.56 -5.50
CA THR A 972 -12.60 -3.60 -4.38
C THR A 972 -11.99 -2.91 -3.17
N ILE A 973 -12.68 -1.93 -2.61
CA ILE A 973 -12.22 -1.18 -1.43
C ILE A 973 -13.30 -1.17 -0.36
N ASP A 974 -12.90 -1.04 0.90
CA ASP A 974 -13.83 -0.77 2.00
C ASP A 974 -14.11 0.74 2.10
N MET A 975 -15.30 1.11 2.58
CA MET A 975 -15.67 2.52 2.78
C MET A 975 -14.82 3.22 3.84
N ASN A 976 -14.07 2.51 4.66
CA ASN A 976 -13.17 3.16 5.61
C ASN A 976 -11.81 3.52 5.01
N GLN A 977 -11.58 3.18 3.73
CA GLN A 977 -10.33 3.42 3.02
C GLN A 977 -10.37 4.76 2.29
N ASP A 978 -9.19 5.34 2.12
CA ASP A 978 -8.95 6.61 1.44
C ASP A 978 -7.79 6.43 0.48
N ASN A 979 -7.65 7.33 -0.49
CA ASN A 979 -6.54 7.31 -1.43
C ASN A 979 -5.96 8.72 -1.58
N TYR A 980 -4.67 8.80 -1.89
CA TYR A 980 -3.96 10.07 -2.03
C TYR A 980 -3.81 10.45 -3.49
N PHE A 981 -3.89 11.75 -3.77
CA PHE A 981 -3.80 12.28 -5.13
C PHE A 981 -2.48 11.92 -5.80
N GLU A 982 -1.36 12.04 -5.08
CA GLU A 982 -0.03 11.73 -5.58
C GLU A 982 0.21 10.24 -5.88
N GLU A 983 -0.52 9.35 -5.19
CA GLU A 983 -0.46 7.91 -5.44
C GLU A 983 -1.36 7.50 -6.62
N ALA A 984 -2.42 8.27 -6.90
CA ALA A 984 -3.32 8.03 -8.02
C ALA A 984 -2.59 8.05 -9.38
N PHE A 985 -1.51 8.83 -9.51
CA PHE A 985 -0.68 8.87 -10.73
C PHE A 985 -0.07 7.52 -11.11
N LYS A 986 0.11 6.60 -10.16
CA LYS A 986 0.79 5.31 -10.36
C LYS A 986 -0.15 4.19 -10.77
N MET A 987 -1.46 4.42 -10.83
CA MET A 987 -2.42 3.36 -11.16
C MET A 987 -2.10 2.69 -12.52
N ARG A 988 -1.63 3.47 -13.50
CA ARG A 988 -1.17 2.94 -14.80
C ARG A 988 -0.02 1.95 -14.65
N ASN A 989 0.94 2.26 -13.78
CA ASN A 989 2.07 1.37 -13.48
C ASN A 989 1.63 0.11 -12.75
N VAL A 990 0.69 0.25 -11.80
CA VAL A 990 0.13 -0.88 -11.04
C VAL A 990 -0.57 -1.85 -11.99
N LEU A 991 -1.40 -1.35 -12.90
CA LEU A 991 -2.14 -2.21 -13.84
C LEU A 991 -1.22 -2.95 -14.83
N GLU A 992 -0.05 -2.38 -15.17
CA GLU A 992 0.95 -3.07 -15.99
C GLU A 992 1.55 -4.32 -15.32
N GLU A 993 1.49 -4.43 -14.00
CA GLU A 993 1.94 -5.63 -13.30
C GLU A 993 1.16 -6.88 -13.74
N PHE A 994 -0.11 -6.72 -14.13
CA PHE A 994 -0.92 -7.81 -14.71
C PHE A 994 -0.37 -8.32 -16.06
N LEU A 995 0.34 -7.47 -16.80
CA LEU A 995 0.86 -7.81 -18.12
C LEU A 995 2.28 -8.38 -18.06
N GLN A 996 3.05 -8.04 -17.04
CA GLN A 996 4.43 -8.51 -16.88
C GLN A 996 4.50 -9.92 -16.28
N PRO A 997 5.25 -10.85 -16.89
CA PRO A 997 5.54 -12.14 -16.28
C PRO A 997 6.60 -11.95 -15.18
N GLN A 998 6.20 -11.45 -14.02
CA GLN A 998 7.07 -11.40 -12.85
C GLN A 998 7.20 -12.81 -12.27
N HIS A 999 8.29 -13.49 -12.62
CA HIS A 999 8.82 -14.70 -11.95
C HIS A 999 8.04 -16.03 -12.08
N SER A 1000 6.86 -16.06 -12.70
CA SER A 1000 6.11 -17.30 -12.93
C SER A 1000 5.61 -17.43 -14.38
N GLN A 1001 5.34 -18.64 -14.84
CA GLN A 1001 4.73 -18.88 -16.17
C GLN A 1001 3.30 -18.28 -16.29
N ARG A 1002 2.68 -17.91 -15.16
CA ARG A 1002 1.35 -17.30 -15.12
C ARG A 1002 1.46 -15.82 -14.79
N LYS A 1003 0.70 -15.01 -15.52
CA LYS A 1003 0.48 -13.60 -15.21
C LYS A 1003 -0.24 -13.47 -13.85
N PRO A 1004 0.08 -12.45 -13.03
CA PRO A 1004 -0.65 -12.25 -11.80
C PRO A 1004 -2.12 -11.93 -12.10
N THR A 1005 -3.02 -12.30 -11.18
CA THR A 1005 -4.47 -12.05 -11.30
C THR A 1005 -5.03 -11.23 -10.15
N ILE A 1006 -4.25 -11.05 -9.08
CA ILE A 1006 -4.61 -10.24 -7.90
C ILE A 1006 -3.35 -9.46 -7.52
N LEU A 1007 -3.50 -8.16 -7.27
CA LEU A 1007 -2.45 -7.28 -6.77
C LEU A 1007 -2.89 -6.72 -5.43
N GLY A 1008 -2.01 -6.84 -4.43
CA GLY A 1008 -2.21 -6.19 -3.13
C GLY A 1008 -1.44 -4.87 -3.09
N LEU A 1009 -2.14 -3.79 -2.76
CA LEU A 1009 -1.53 -2.49 -2.49
C LEU A 1009 -1.33 -2.31 -0.99
N ARG A 1010 -0.22 -1.68 -0.60
CA ARG A 1010 0.06 -1.42 0.80
C ARG A 1010 -0.78 -0.23 1.28
N GLU A 1011 -1.57 -0.43 2.31
CA GLU A 1011 -2.41 0.61 2.90
C GLU A 1011 -1.70 1.32 4.07
N HIS A 1012 -2.00 2.61 4.23
CA HIS A 1012 -1.59 3.37 5.41
C HIS A 1012 -2.73 3.35 6.45
N ILE A 1013 -2.52 2.64 7.55
CA ILE A 1013 -3.50 2.52 8.63
C ILE A 1013 -3.38 3.74 9.56
N PHE A 1014 -4.34 4.66 9.49
CA PHE A 1014 -4.35 5.91 10.27
C PHE A 1014 -4.69 5.71 11.76
N THR A 1015 -5.25 4.56 12.16
CA THR A 1015 -5.69 4.30 13.54
C THR A 1015 -4.53 4.19 14.54
N GLY A 1016 -3.27 4.14 14.09
CA GLY A 1016 -2.09 4.08 14.97
C GLY A 1016 -1.95 5.27 15.93
N ARG A 1017 -2.53 6.44 15.63
CA ARG A 1017 -2.59 7.57 16.58
C ARG A 1017 -3.66 7.40 17.66
N SER A 1018 -4.75 6.69 17.38
CA SER A 1018 -5.85 6.45 18.31
C SER A 1018 -5.59 5.31 19.30
N VAL A 1019 -4.62 4.42 19.01
CA VAL A 1019 -4.27 3.28 19.89
C VAL A 1019 -3.24 3.66 20.97
N ARG A 1020 -2.65 4.87 20.92
CA ARG A 1020 -1.68 5.35 21.92
C ARG A 1020 -2.27 6.28 23.00
N LEU A 1021 -3.60 6.34 23.14
CA LEU A 1021 -4.26 6.99 24.26
C LEU A 1021 -5.07 5.96 25.06
#